data_AF-A0A7M5UX82-F1
#
_entry.id   AF-A0A7M5UX82-F1
#
_cell.length_a   1.000
_cell.length_b   1.000
_cell.length_c   1.000
_cell.angle_alpha   90.00
_cell.angle_beta   90.00
_cell.angle_gamma   90.00
#
_symmetry.space_group_name_H-M   'P 1'
#
loop_
_entity.id
_entity.type
_entity.pdbx_description
1 polymer ?
#
loop_
_entity_poly.entity_id
_entity_poly.type
_entity_poly.pdbx_seq_one_letter_code
_entity_poly.pdbx_strand_id
1 'polypeptide(L)'
;MIDKDILLSKSVPSFKSKEAIVITFNNVPYYDKRNILFRFQVVIATDYKNTYTIFNYDRIDNPGYGNIGYAEPDGEVSCTPYKSFNLNGNTLSTSSNVGKPGKFVFLLTNCTNDREFIPYGQSYGDRFANEGDSSSTCFSSFSKRFPLFSTANRSQVCINSNGFITVDNSNTDTRASLTSYYSVLVPFNYDLKSYGRDILYRSTTQQNILSMIDKDILLSKSVPSFKSKEAIVITFNNVPYYDKRNILFRFQVVMATDYKNTYTIFNYDRIDNPGYGNIGYAEPDGEVSCTPYKSFNLNGNTLTTSSNVGKPGKFVFLLTNCTNDKEFIPYGQSYGDRFANEGDSSSTCFSSFSKRFPLFSTANRSQVCINSNGFITVDNSNTDTRASLTSYYSVLVPFNYDLKSYGRDILYRSTTQQNILNMIDTDISLSKSAPSFKSKEAIVITFNNVPYYDKRNILFRFQVVIATDYKNTYTIFNYDRIDNPGYDNIGYAEPDGEVSCTPYKRFILNGNKLTTSSNVGKPGKFVYLLTNCTNNREFIPYGQSYGDSFANEGDSSSTCFSSFSKRFPLFSTTNRSQVCISSNGYITVDQSVTDTKASLTSYYSVLVPFNFDMKSRGKDILYRSTTDQNTLMLIDRNIGLLHSQKNTTSSFKSKEAIIVTFNNVPYYNNRNMIFRYQVVIATDYKNTYSPAAIQDHPYN
;
A
#
# COMPACT_ATOMS: atom_id res chain seq x y z
N MET A 1 23.38 39.28 -22.76
CA MET A 1 22.00 38.98 -22.36
C MET A 1 21.77 39.67 -21.03
N ILE A 2 20.94 40.72 -20.98
CA ILE A 2 20.55 41.37 -19.73
C ILE A 2 19.59 40.40 -19.03
N ASP A 3 19.87 40.10 -17.77
CA ASP A 3 19.06 39.19 -16.96
C ASP A 3 17.60 39.69 -16.91
N LYS A 4 16.63 38.81 -17.16
CA LYS A 4 15.20 39.16 -17.19
C LYS A 4 14.72 39.66 -15.82
N ASP A 5 15.46 39.36 -14.76
CA ASP A 5 15.23 39.86 -13.39
C ASP A 5 15.56 41.34 -13.19
N ILE A 6 16.22 42.00 -14.17
CA ILE A 6 16.48 43.44 -14.15
C ILE A 6 15.25 44.25 -14.61
N LEU A 7 14.29 43.63 -15.32
CA LEU A 7 13.24 44.32 -16.07
C LEU A 7 11.82 44.22 -15.48
N LEU A 8 11.62 43.61 -14.32
CA LEU A 8 10.30 43.45 -13.71
C LEU A 8 10.14 44.26 -12.42
N SER A 9 9.56 45.46 -12.53
CA SER A 9 8.92 46.11 -11.39
C SER A 9 7.41 45.82 -11.42
N LYS A 10 6.93 44.99 -10.51
CA LYS A 10 5.52 45.04 -10.07
C LYS A 10 5.31 46.36 -9.33
N SER A 11 4.15 46.97 -9.48
CA SER A 11 3.77 48.23 -8.82
C SER A 11 4.05 48.18 -7.31
N VAL A 12 4.96 49.05 -6.85
CA VAL A 12 5.32 49.18 -5.44
C VAL A 12 4.29 50.11 -4.77
N PRO A 13 3.76 49.78 -3.57
CA PRO A 13 2.94 50.73 -2.79
C PRO A 13 3.73 52.02 -2.50
N SER A 14 3.04 53.14 -2.28
CA SER A 14 3.67 54.45 -2.13
C SER A 14 4.66 54.50 -0.94
N PHE A 15 5.95 54.37 -1.21
CA PHE A 15 7.02 54.55 -0.22
C PHE A 15 7.27 56.04 0.02
N LYS A 16 7.31 56.45 1.31
CA LYS A 16 7.71 57.79 1.74
C LYS A 16 8.81 57.64 2.79
N SER A 17 10.04 58.01 2.45
CA SER A 17 11.17 57.97 3.37
C SER A 17 10.96 58.94 4.53
N LYS A 18 11.21 58.46 5.76
CA LYS A 18 11.27 59.29 6.97
C LYS A 18 12.70 59.75 7.26
N GLU A 19 13.68 58.90 6.94
CA GLU A 19 15.10 59.20 7.05
C GLU A 19 15.87 58.69 5.83
N ALA A 20 16.98 59.35 5.51
CA ALA A 20 17.90 58.88 4.49
C ALA A 20 19.35 59.30 4.79
N ILE A 21 20.28 58.42 4.43
CA ILE A 21 21.72 58.67 4.38
C ILE A 21 22.12 58.79 2.92
N VAL A 22 22.85 59.85 2.57
CA VAL A 22 23.33 60.11 1.20
C VAL A 22 24.85 60.17 1.22
N ILE A 23 25.49 59.28 0.46
CA ILE A 23 26.94 59.20 0.33
C ILE A 23 27.30 59.47 -1.13
N THR A 24 28.09 60.52 -1.38
CA THR A 24 28.46 60.90 -2.75
C THR A 24 29.96 60.71 -2.96
N PHE A 25 30.30 59.95 -3.99
CA PHE A 25 31.65 59.75 -4.47
C PHE A 25 31.81 60.64 -5.71
N ASN A 26 32.53 61.75 -5.58
CA ASN A 26 32.72 62.71 -6.67
C ASN A 26 34.16 62.70 -7.17
N ASN A 27 34.35 62.30 -8.44
CA ASN A 27 35.65 62.22 -9.10
C ASN A 27 36.68 61.42 -8.29
N VAL A 28 36.27 60.28 -7.73
CA VAL A 28 37.16 59.42 -6.95
C VAL A 28 38.10 58.70 -7.93
N PRO A 29 39.43 58.83 -7.79
CA PRO A 29 40.37 58.21 -8.72
C PRO A 29 40.47 56.69 -8.50
N TYR A 30 40.69 55.95 -9.58
CA TYR A 30 41.07 54.53 -9.48
C TYR A 30 42.46 54.39 -8.84
N TYR A 31 42.61 53.43 -7.93
CA TYR A 31 43.80 53.23 -7.07
C TYR A 31 45.14 53.30 -7.85
N ASP A 32 45.23 52.65 -9.01
CA ASP A 32 46.48 52.62 -9.82
C ASP A 32 46.46 53.54 -11.05
N LYS A 33 45.38 54.28 -11.28
CA LYS A 33 45.19 55.11 -12.49
C LYS A 33 44.43 56.40 -12.16
N ARG A 34 45.17 57.45 -11.79
CA ARG A 34 44.61 58.76 -11.40
C ARG A 34 43.79 59.47 -12.48
N ASN A 35 43.93 59.09 -13.74
CA ASN A 35 43.17 59.65 -14.86
C ASN A 35 41.79 58.98 -15.07
N ILE A 36 41.50 57.92 -14.31
CA ILE A 36 40.21 57.23 -14.30
C ILE A 36 39.43 57.72 -13.08
N LEU A 37 38.29 58.36 -13.33
CA LEU A 37 37.46 58.94 -12.27
C LEU A 37 36.10 58.23 -12.19
N PHE A 38 35.64 58.04 -10.95
CA PHE A 38 34.31 57.52 -10.65
C PHE A 38 33.46 58.60 -10.01
N ARG A 39 32.24 58.74 -10.52
CA ARG A 39 31.19 59.57 -9.93
C ARG A 39 29.91 58.77 -9.78
N PHE A 40 29.55 58.53 -8.52
CA PHE A 40 28.31 57.88 -8.15
C PHE A 40 27.85 58.31 -6.76
N GLN A 41 26.59 58.02 -6.44
CA GLN A 41 25.99 58.30 -5.16
C GLN A 41 25.24 57.07 -4.66
N VAL A 42 25.33 56.81 -3.36
CA VAL A 42 24.57 55.78 -2.66
C VAL A 42 23.61 56.48 -1.71
N VAL A 43 22.33 56.14 -1.78
CA VAL A 43 21.30 56.65 -0.86
C VAL A 43 20.67 55.47 -0.15
N ILE A 44 20.68 55.47 1.18
CA ILE A 44 19.94 54.50 1.99
C ILE A 44 18.76 55.24 2.59
N ALA A 45 17.54 54.87 2.25
CA ALA A 45 16.32 55.56 2.70
C ALA A 45 15.39 54.59 3.42
N THR A 46 14.81 54.98 4.56
CA THR A 46 13.93 54.14 5.36
C THR A 46 12.66 54.85 5.81
N ASP A 47 11.57 54.11 5.97
CA ASP A 47 10.33 54.54 6.65
C ASP A 47 10.18 53.91 8.06
N TYR A 48 11.26 53.26 8.53
CA TYR A 48 11.42 52.38 9.70
C TYR A 48 10.75 50.99 9.60
N LYS A 49 10.03 50.71 8.51
CA LYS A 49 9.48 49.39 8.18
C LYS A 49 10.15 48.80 6.94
N ASN A 50 10.40 49.64 5.94
CA ASN A 50 11.10 49.34 4.72
C ASN A 50 12.33 50.24 4.58
N THR A 51 13.47 49.65 4.23
CA THR A 51 14.72 50.34 3.89
C THR A 51 15.11 49.98 2.48
N TYR A 52 15.44 50.98 1.67
CA TYR A 52 15.92 50.84 0.30
C TYR A 52 17.34 51.38 0.19
N THR A 53 18.16 50.78 -0.68
CA THR A 53 19.37 51.41 -1.20
C THR A 53 19.17 51.83 -2.65
N ILE A 54 19.68 53.01 -3.00
CA ILE A 54 19.64 53.60 -4.32
C ILE A 54 21.08 53.87 -4.74
N PHE A 55 21.50 53.28 -5.84
CA PHE A 55 22.77 53.59 -6.47
C PHE A 55 22.52 54.47 -7.70
N ASN A 56 23.13 55.65 -7.72
CA ASN A 56 23.08 56.59 -8.83
C ASN A 56 24.50 56.68 -9.45
N TYR A 57 24.70 56.09 -10.62
CA TYR A 57 25.94 56.16 -11.38
C TYR A 57 25.85 57.25 -12.45
N ASP A 58 26.77 58.20 -12.42
CA ASP A 58 26.89 59.26 -13.44
C ASP A 58 27.99 58.89 -14.45
N ARG A 59 29.23 58.73 -13.96
CA ARG A 59 30.40 58.48 -14.80
C ARG A 59 31.34 57.46 -14.16
N ILE A 60 31.69 56.39 -14.88
CA ILE A 60 32.54 55.28 -14.40
C ILE A 60 33.60 54.99 -15.48
N ASP A 61 34.79 55.60 -15.34
CA ASP A 61 35.82 55.67 -16.41
C ASP A 61 36.67 54.39 -16.62
N ASN A 62 36.25 53.21 -16.14
CA ASN A 62 37.02 51.95 -16.29
C ASN A 62 36.13 50.82 -16.85
N PRO A 63 36.51 50.15 -17.95
CA PRO A 63 35.70 49.10 -18.59
C PRO A 63 35.74 47.72 -17.88
N GLY A 64 36.37 47.61 -16.71
CA GLY A 64 36.42 46.38 -15.93
C GLY A 64 35.06 45.91 -15.40
N TYR A 65 35.01 44.63 -15.04
CA TYR A 65 33.88 43.99 -14.37
C TYR A 65 33.84 44.41 -12.89
N GLY A 66 32.79 45.10 -12.48
CA GLY A 66 32.55 45.51 -11.10
C GLY A 66 31.29 44.85 -10.53
N ASN A 67 31.32 44.46 -9.26
CA ASN A 67 30.17 43.93 -8.56
C ASN A 67 29.38 45.08 -7.92
N ILE A 68 28.11 45.26 -8.32
CA ILE A 68 27.15 46.10 -7.61
C ILE A 68 26.24 45.21 -6.78
N GLY A 69 26.13 45.45 -5.47
CA GLY A 69 25.31 44.63 -4.60
C GLY A 69 25.30 45.07 -3.15
N TYR A 70 24.69 44.25 -2.31
CA TYR A 70 24.69 44.36 -0.85
C TYR A 70 24.96 42.98 -0.25
N ALA A 71 25.54 42.96 0.95
CA ALA A 71 25.87 41.77 1.73
C ALA A 71 25.70 42.09 3.23
N GLU A 72 25.27 41.10 4.01
CA GLU A 72 25.22 41.16 5.48
C GLU A 72 26.35 40.28 6.05
N PRO A 73 27.06 40.69 7.12
CA PRO A 73 28.27 40.00 7.58
C PRO A 73 28.06 38.58 8.12
N ASP A 74 26.83 38.19 8.49
CA ASP A 74 26.59 36.90 9.16
C ASP A 74 25.39 36.16 8.55
N GLY A 75 25.61 34.93 8.12
CA GLY A 75 24.59 34.05 7.54
C GLY A 75 23.55 33.52 8.53
N GLU A 76 23.17 34.29 9.56
CA GLU A 76 22.15 33.94 10.56
C GLU A 76 20.72 34.38 10.16
N VAL A 77 20.57 35.19 9.11
CA VAL A 77 19.27 35.46 8.50
C VAL A 77 19.23 34.80 7.12
N SER A 78 18.09 34.18 6.79
CA SER A 78 17.76 33.52 5.52
C SER A 78 17.70 34.48 4.31
N CYS A 79 18.60 35.45 4.27
CA CYS A 79 18.91 36.32 3.15
C CYS A 79 20.07 35.66 2.39
N THR A 80 19.87 35.24 1.14
CA THR A 80 20.95 34.97 0.18
C THR A 80 22.04 36.04 0.40
N PRO A 81 23.28 35.68 0.78
CA PRO A 81 24.21 36.64 1.39
C PRO A 81 24.77 37.68 0.41
N TYR A 82 24.26 37.73 -0.82
CA TYR A 82 24.91 38.40 -1.92
C TYR A 82 23.95 38.55 -3.11
N LYS A 83 23.53 39.77 -3.43
CA LYS A 83 23.01 40.08 -4.77
C LYS A 83 24.01 40.96 -5.48
N SER A 84 25.03 40.37 -6.11
CA SER A 84 25.89 41.12 -7.02
C SER A 84 25.46 40.96 -8.46
N PHE A 85 25.44 42.07 -9.18
CA PHE A 85 25.45 42.05 -10.63
C PHE A 85 26.86 42.38 -11.08
N ASN A 86 27.42 41.53 -11.94
CA ASN A 86 28.71 41.77 -12.53
C ASN A 86 28.52 42.61 -13.81
N LEU A 87 28.68 43.92 -13.68
CA LEU A 87 28.41 44.88 -14.75
C LEU A 87 29.68 45.67 -15.08
N ASN A 88 29.87 45.99 -16.36
CA ASN A 88 30.91 46.93 -16.77
C ASN A 88 30.47 48.38 -16.49
N GLY A 89 31.43 49.29 -16.35
CA GLY A 89 31.17 50.70 -16.00
C GLY A 89 30.19 51.43 -16.93
N ASN A 90 30.25 51.13 -18.23
CA ASN A 90 29.31 51.69 -19.22
C ASN A 90 27.88 51.20 -19.00
N THR A 91 27.71 49.94 -18.58
CA THR A 91 26.38 49.38 -18.27
C THR A 91 25.82 50.02 -17.01
N LEU A 92 26.66 50.32 -16.01
CA LEU A 92 26.22 50.98 -14.79
C LEU A 92 25.67 52.40 -15.03
N SER A 93 26.27 53.18 -15.93
CA SER A 93 25.78 54.53 -16.25
C SER A 93 24.61 54.55 -17.24
N THR A 94 24.43 53.51 -18.05
CA THR A 94 23.40 53.48 -19.12
C THR A 94 22.18 52.62 -18.83
N SER A 95 22.25 51.69 -17.86
CA SER A 95 21.14 50.79 -17.51
C SER A 95 20.47 51.15 -16.18
N SER A 96 19.32 50.51 -15.91
CA SER A 96 18.49 50.77 -14.74
C SER A 96 17.47 49.66 -14.51
N ASN A 97 17.15 49.37 -13.25
CA ASN A 97 15.99 48.54 -12.89
C ASN A 97 14.72 49.36 -12.56
N VAL A 98 14.81 50.69 -12.62
CA VAL A 98 13.69 51.63 -12.39
C VAL A 98 13.46 52.57 -13.57
N GLY A 99 14.00 52.21 -14.74
CA GLY A 99 13.77 52.93 -16.00
C GLY A 99 14.46 54.30 -16.11
N LYS A 100 15.43 54.62 -15.24
CA LYS A 100 16.24 55.85 -15.34
C LYS A 100 17.72 55.50 -15.45
N PRO A 101 18.40 55.73 -16.59
CA PRO A 101 19.81 55.39 -16.78
C PRO A 101 20.68 55.79 -15.60
N GLY A 102 21.56 54.90 -15.16
CA GLY A 102 22.42 55.14 -14.01
C GLY A 102 21.78 54.82 -12.65
N LYS A 103 20.47 54.56 -12.59
CA LYS A 103 19.75 54.41 -11.32
C LYS A 103 19.36 52.97 -11.03
N PHE A 104 19.78 52.46 -9.88
CA PHE A 104 19.40 51.14 -9.37
C PHE A 104 18.79 51.28 -7.98
N VAL A 105 17.65 50.63 -7.75
CA VAL A 105 16.95 50.65 -6.46
C VAL A 105 16.77 49.23 -5.96
N PHE A 106 17.19 48.96 -4.72
CA PHE A 106 17.05 47.66 -4.07
C PHE A 106 16.35 47.81 -2.72
N LEU A 107 15.38 46.95 -2.44
CA LEU A 107 14.76 46.84 -1.13
C LEU A 107 15.67 45.99 -0.23
N LEU A 108 16.12 46.56 0.89
CA LEU A 108 16.99 45.92 1.88
C LEU A 108 16.23 45.21 3.01
N THR A 109 14.96 45.54 3.20
CA THR A 109 14.07 44.96 4.22
C THR A 109 12.94 44.20 3.54
N ASN A 110 12.62 42.98 3.97
CA ASN A 110 11.68 42.10 3.28
C ASN A 110 12.30 41.44 2.03
N CYS A 111 13.43 40.77 2.23
CA CYS A 111 13.98 39.84 1.26
C CYS A 111 13.02 38.66 1.08
N THR A 112 12.31 38.61 -0.03
CA THR A 112 11.64 37.37 -0.45
C THR A 112 12.69 36.43 -1.02
N ASN A 113 13.31 35.61 -0.17
CA ASN A 113 13.89 34.36 -0.65
C ASN A 113 12.78 33.33 -0.72
N ASP A 114 12.61 32.72 -1.88
CA ASP A 114 11.74 31.55 -2.04
C ASP A 114 12.28 30.31 -1.28
N ARG A 115 13.46 30.41 -0.65
CA ARG A 115 14.17 29.38 0.13
C ARG A 115 14.24 29.68 1.64
N GLU A 116 13.15 30.20 2.21
CA GLU A 116 13.08 30.64 3.61
C GLU A 116 13.30 29.47 4.59
N PHE A 117 14.45 29.47 5.28
CA PHE A 117 14.68 28.67 6.50
C PHE A 117 13.87 29.29 7.64
N ILE A 118 13.46 28.46 8.59
CA ILE A 118 13.00 28.97 9.88
C ILE A 118 14.18 29.68 10.55
N PRO A 119 13.99 30.88 11.13
CA PRO A 119 15.08 31.62 11.78
C PRO A 119 15.84 30.74 12.78
N TYR A 120 17.16 30.87 12.83
CA TYR A 120 18.06 30.03 13.63
C TYR A 120 19.26 30.87 14.09
N GLY A 121 20.00 30.38 15.08
CA GLY A 121 21.11 31.11 15.71
C GLY A 121 20.91 31.30 17.21
N GLN A 122 21.97 31.70 17.91
CA GLN A 122 21.93 31.87 19.37
C GLN A 122 20.92 32.95 19.80
N SER A 123 20.73 33.98 18.97
CA SER A 123 19.72 35.04 19.16
C SER A 123 18.28 34.49 19.20
N TYR A 124 18.06 33.32 18.59
CA TYR A 124 16.79 32.58 18.59
C TYR A 124 16.72 31.47 19.65
N GLY A 125 17.77 31.36 20.49
CA GLY A 125 17.86 30.37 21.57
C GLY A 125 18.44 29.02 21.16
N ASP A 126 19.06 28.94 19.98
CA ASP A 126 19.65 27.69 19.50
C ASP A 126 20.90 27.30 20.31
N ARG A 127 21.08 25.99 20.46
CA ARG A 127 22.25 25.37 21.08
C ARG A 127 23.09 24.68 20.00
N PHE A 128 24.38 24.55 20.25
CA PHE A 128 25.27 23.78 19.39
C PHE A 128 25.17 22.28 19.71
N ALA A 129 25.17 21.45 18.66
CA ALA A 129 25.34 20.01 18.81
C ALA A 129 26.80 19.65 19.14
N ASN A 130 27.01 18.42 19.60
CA ASN A 130 28.34 17.84 19.82
C ASN A 130 29.18 17.90 18.54
N GLU A 131 30.47 18.17 18.70
CA GLU A 131 31.44 18.20 17.62
C GLU A 131 31.99 16.81 17.30
N GLY A 132 32.53 16.65 16.10
CA GLY A 132 33.23 15.44 15.68
C GLY A 132 32.57 14.73 14.51
N ASP A 133 33.22 13.64 14.11
CA ASP A 133 32.69 12.67 13.17
C ASP A 133 31.88 11.63 13.93
N SER A 134 30.74 11.22 13.39
CA SER A 134 29.86 10.22 14.02
C SER A 134 29.40 10.55 15.45
N SER A 135 29.41 11.83 15.82
CA SER A 135 28.94 12.28 17.13
C SER A 135 27.40 12.38 17.15
N SER A 136 26.80 12.10 18.30
CA SER A 136 25.34 12.17 18.48
C SER A 136 24.97 13.11 19.62
N THR A 137 23.97 13.96 19.39
CA THR A 137 23.39 14.87 20.40
C THR A 137 21.92 14.54 20.59
N CYS A 138 21.61 13.89 21.71
CA CYS A 138 20.24 13.50 22.05
C CYS A 138 19.62 14.47 23.06
N PHE A 139 18.38 14.90 22.81
CA PHE A 139 17.65 15.79 23.70
C PHE A 139 16.16 15.43 23.74
N SER A 140 15.52 15.73 24.87
CA SER A 140 14.07 15.61 25.02
C SER A 140 13.40 16.52 24.00
N SER A 141 12.69 15.90 23.05
CA SER A 141 12.32 16.52 21.79
C SER A 141 11.11 17.44 21.93
N PHE A 142 10.07 16.96 22.61
CA PHE A 142 8.84 17.70 22.87
C PHE A 142 8.41 17.56 24.34
N SER A 143 7.66 18.55 24.83
CA SER A 143 7.11 18.57 26.20
C SER A 143 6.15 17.41 26.51
N LYS A 144 5.60 16.76 25.47
CA LYS A 144 4.81 15.53 25.56
C LYS A 144 5.35 14.50 24.60
N ARG A 145 5.07 13.23 24.91
CA ARG A 145 5.29 12.17 23.93
C ARG A 145 4.41 12.42 22.70
N PHE A 146 4.95 12.10 21.54
CA PHE A 146 4.38 12.48 20.25
C PHE A 146 4.37 11.28 19.30
N PRO A 147 3.40 11.25 18.37
CA PRO A 147 3.38 10.23 17.34
C PRO A 147 4.46 10.53 16.30
N LEU A 148 5.22 9.51 15.91
CA LEU A 148 6.16 9.56 14.79
C LEU A 148 6.20 8.19 14.12
N PHE A 149 6.13 8.21 12.80
CA PHE A 149 5.91 7.05 11.97
C PHE A 149 4.71 6.27 12.46
N SER A 150 4.93 5.04 12.89
CA SER A 150 3.90 4.16 13.38
C SER A 150 3.79 4.08 14.92
N THR A 151 4.75 4.68 15.61
CA THR A 151 4.83 4.68 17.06
C THR A 151 4.16 5.94 17.62
N ALA A 152 3.14 5.75 18.46
CA ALA A 152 2.37 6.86 19.03
C ALA A 152 3.09 7.63 20.17
N ASN A 153 4.27 7.16 20.60
CA ASN A 153 4.78 7.48 21.93
C ASN A 153 6.30 7.74 21.98
N ARG A 154 6.83 8.55 21.06
CA ARG A 154 8.26 8.93 21.03
C ARG A 154 8.60 10.01 22.06
N SER A 155 9.86 10.07 22.50
CA SER A 155 10.26 10.96 23.61
C SER A 155 11.57 11.72 23.40
N GLN A 156 12.44 11.26 22.51
CA GLN A 156 13.76 11.84 22.31
C GLN A 156 14.14 11.90 20.83
N VAL A 157 14.87 12.95 20.46
CA VAL A 157 15.48 13.11 19.13
C VAL A 157 16.99 13.18 19.30
N CYS A 158 17.72 12.52 18.42
CA CYS A 158 19.17 12.45 18.40
C CYS A 158 19.70 12.96 17.05
N ILE A 159 20.46 14.04 17.08
CA ILE A 159 21.11 14.61 15.89
C ILE A 159 22.46 13.90 15.72
N ASN A 160 22.71 13.32 14.55
CA ASN A 160 24.01 12.81 14.19
C ASN A 160 24.77 13.86 13.35
N SER A 161 26.06 14.04 13.63
CA SER A 161 26.91 15.00 12.92
C SER A 161 27.04 14.73 11.42
N ASN A 162 26.80 13.49 10.98
CA ASN A 162 26.75 13.06 9.57
C ASN A 162 25.43 13.43 8.86
N GLY A 163 24.64 14.37 9.37
CA GLY A 163 23.51 14.90 8.61
C GLY A 163 22.21 14.08 8.67
N PHE A 164 22.06 13.18 9.64
CA PHE A 164 20.81 12.46 9.87
C PHE A 164 20.35 12.54 11.33
N ILE A 165 19.08 12.21 11.57
CA ILE A 165 18.42 12.36 12.86
C ILE A 165 17.75 11.04 13.21
N THR A 166 18.06 10.47 14.37
CA THR A 166 17.41 9.27 14.91
C THR A 166 16.46 9.61 16.05
N VAL A 167 15.52 8.70 16.34
CA VAL A 167 14.52 8.90 17.40
C VAL A 167 14.65 7.79 18.45
N ASP A 168 14.60 8.20 19.72
CA ASP A 168 14.78 7.39 20.94
C ASP A 168 16.12 6.61 21.05
N ASN A 169 17.01 6.71 20.06
CA ASN A 169 18.30 6.02 20.06
C ASN A 169 19.39 6.92 19.50
N SER A 170 20.54 6.99 20.16
CA SER A 170 21.76 7.56 19.58
C SER A 170 22.32 6.63 18.52
N ASN A 171 22.91 7.18 17.47
CA ASN A 171 23.62 6.43 16.45
C ASN A 171 24.96 7.11 16.15
N THR A 172 26.02 6.33 15.90
CA THR A 172 27.37 6.76 15.52
C THR A 172 27.76 6.29 14.12
N ASP A 173 26.79 5.87 13.29
CA ASP A 173 27.05 5.49 11.91
C ASP A 173 27.52 6.69 11.08
N THR A 174 28.42 6.44 10.12
CA THR A 174 28.90 7.45 9.15
C THR A 174 27.86 7.77 8.09
N ARG A 175 26.88 6.89 7.90
CA ARG A 175 25.74 7.06 6.99
C ARG A 175 24.50 6.41 7.56
N ALA A 176 23.35 7.03 7.34
CA ALA A 176 22.09 6.40 7.69
C ALA A 176 21.81 5.23 6.76
N SER A 177 21.64 4.03 7.32
CA SER A 177 20.95 2.98 6.59
C SER A 177 19.45 3.28 6.61
N LEU A 178 18.88 3.54 5.42
CA LEU A 178 17.43 3.66 5.25
C LEU A 178 16.71 2.30 5.41
N THR A 179 17.45 1.22 5.64
CA THR A 179 16.94 -0.09 6.06
C THR A 179 17.34 -0.42 7.52
N SER A 180 17.70 0.59 8.31
CA SER A 180 18.17 0.40 9.69
C SER A 180 17.06 -0.01 10.66
N TYR A 181 17.48 -0.54 11.81
CA TYR A 181 16.61 -0.85 12.96
C TYR A 181 16.09 0.39 13.70
N TYR A 182 16.39 1.60 13.23
CA TYR A 182 16.04 2.85 13.92
C TYR A 182 15.08 3.72 13.11
N SER A 183 14.19 4.41 13.82
CA SER A 183 13.45 5.55 13.28
C SER A 183 14.43 6.66 12.93
N VAL A 184 14.58 6.96 11.65
CA VAL A 184 15.57 7.90 11.13
C VAL A 184 14.95 8.86 10.12
N LEU A 185 15.30 10.14 10.23
CA LEU A 185 15.12 11.17 9.22
C LEU A 185 16.47 11.43 8.57
N VAL A 186 16.51 11.35 7.25
CA VAL A 186 17.72 11.47 6.44
C VAL A 186 17.52 12.65 5.51
N PRO A 187 17.70 13.89 5.99
CA PRO A 187 17.61 15.06 5.13
C PRO A 187 18.69 15.05 4.05
N PHE A 188 19.87 14.47 4.32
CA PHE A 188 20.88 14.26 3.29
C PHE A 188 21.83 13.15 3.72
N ASN A 189 21.80 11.98 3.06
CA ASN A 189 22.64 10.84 3.41
C ASN A 189 24.07 11.02 2.88
N TYR A 190 24.93 11.67 3.66
CA TYR A 190 26.31 11.95 3.28
C TYR A 190 27.20 11.94 4.52
N ASP A 191 28.51 11.77 4.30
CA ASP A 191 29.49 11.66 5.38
C ASP A 191 29.99 13.07 5.76
N LEU A 192 29.44 13.64 6.84
CA LEU A 192 29.62 15.04 7.23
C LEU A 192 30.29 15.14 8.59
N LYS A 193 31.19 16.11 8.75
CA LYS A 193 31.93 16.29 10.00
C LYS A 193 31.68 17.65 10.60
N SER A 194 31.14 17.66 11.81
CA SER A 194 30.90 18.90 12.56
C SER A 194 32.17 19.39 13.24
N TYR A 195 32.37 20.71 13.21
CA TYR A 195 33.42 21.42 13.95
C TYR A 195 32.85 22.31 15.08
N GLY A 196 31.70 21.91 15.65
CA GLY A 196 31.18 22.42 16.92
C GLY A 196 30.37 23.72 16.86
N ARG A 197 30.32 24.41 15.71
CA ARG A 197 29.50 25.63 15.52
C ARG A 197 28.63 25.61 14.27
N ASP A 198 28.67 24.51 13.54
CA ASP A 198 28.03 24.33 12.25
C ASP A 198 26.71 23.54 12.35
N ILE A 199 26.37 22.97 13.51
CA ILE A 199 25.07 22.33 13.76
C ILE A 199 24.39 22.99 14.96
N LEU A 200 23.21 23.55 14.72
CA LEU A 200 22.39 24.27 15.69
C LEU A 200 21.05 23.57 15.87
N TYR A 201 20.52 23.57 17.10
CA TYR A 201 19.19 23.02 17.36
C TYR A 201 18.44 23.73 18.49
N ARG A 202 17.11 23.68 18.43
CA ARG A 202 16.20 24.09 19.52
C ARG A 202 14.86 23.37 19.45
N SER A 203 14.18 23.30 20.60
CA SER A 203 12.72 23.15 20.65
C SER A 203 12.08 24.52 20.87
N THR A 204 10.92 24.77 20.26
CA THR A 204 10.21 26.05 20.33
C THR A 204 8.70 25.86 20.43
N THR A 205 8.10 26.70 21.27
CA THR A 205 6.65 26.93 21.39
C THR A 205 6.27 28.36 20.97
N GLN A 206 7.23 29.13 20.41
CA GLN A 206 7.04 30.52 20.04
C GLN A 206 6.03 30.65 18.89
N GLN A 207 4.91 31.31 19.14
CA GLN A 207 3.78 31.33 18.21
C GLN A 207 4.11 31.93 16.83
N ASN A 208 4.96 32.96 16.77
CA ASN A 208 5.43 33.54 15.52
C ASN A 208 6.22 32.53 14.67
N ILE A 209 7.05 31.70 15.31
CA ILE A 209 7.82 30.64 14.64
C ILE A 209 6.90 29.50 14.21
N LEU A 210 6.02 29.03 15.10
CA LEU A 210 5.04 27.99 14.80
C LEU A 210 4.13 28.39 13.63
N SER A 211 3.70 29.64 13.55
CA SER A 211 2.90 30.14 12.43
C SER A 211 3.64 30.16 11.08
N MET A 212 4.96 30.38 11.07
CA MET A 212 5.77 30.24 9.85
C MET A 212 5.83 28.78 9.40
N ILE A 213 6.07 27.86 10.36
CA ILE A 213 6.13 26.42 10.12
C ILE A 213 4.78 25.89 9.60
N ASP A 214 3.67 26.28 10.24
CA ASP A 214 2.32 25.90 9.84
C ASP A 214 2.03 26.36 8.40
N LYS A 215 2.43 27.58 8.04
CA LYS A 215 2.26 28.10 6.68
C LYS A 215 2.98 27.25 5.64
N ASP A 216 4.18 26.77 5.94
CA ASP A 216 4.91 25.86 5.05
C ASP A 216 4.29 24.47 5.01
N ILE A 217 3.82 23.94 6.13
CA ILE A 217 3.13 22.64 6.19
C ILE A 217 1.84 22.67 5.37
N LEU A 218 1.06 23.75 5.45
CA LEU A 218 -0.19 23.93 4.70
C LEU A 218 0.00 24.01 3.18
N LEU A 219 1.23 24.18 2.67
CA LEU A 219 1.53 24.00 1.25
C LEU A 219 1.35 22.53 0.82
N SER A 220 1.53 21.60 1.76
CA SER A 220 1.17 20.20 1.59
C SER A 220 -0.36 20.09 1.60
N LYS A 221 -0.95 19.90 0.42
CA LYS A 221 -2.42 19.75 0.22
C LYS A 221 -3.03 18.55 0.98
N SER A 222 -2.21 17.77 1.67
CA SER A 222 -2.52 16.52 2.37
C SER A 222 -3.42 16.70 3.60
N VAL A 223 -3.38 17.85 4.29
CA VAL A 223 -4.25 18.12 5.47
C VAL A 223 -4.56 19.61 5.60
N PRO A 224 -5.81 20.07 5.38
CA PRO A 224 -6.15 21.50 5.39
C PRO A 224 -6.28 22.15 6.78
N SER A 225 -6.03 21.43 7.89
CA SER A 225 -6.32 21.92 9.26
C SER A 225 -5.20 21.70 10.29
N PHE A 226 -3.95 21.49 9.87
CA PHE A 226 -2.83 21.31 10.80
C PHE A 226 -2.47 22.63 11.51
N LYS A 227 -2.19 22.54 12.82
CA LYS A 227 -1.66 23.65 13.63
C LYS A 227 -0.71 23.11 14.69
N SER A 228 0.57 23.44 14.55
CA SER A 228 1.61 22.98 15.47
C SER A 228 1.44 23.58 16.86
N LYS A 229 1.76 22.76 17.88
CA LYS A 229 1.84 23.18 19.29
C LYS A 229 3.29 23.32 19.75
N GLU A 230 4.18 22.57 19.12
CA GLU A 230 5.60 22.56 19.42
C GLU A 230 6.37 22.15 18.16
N ALA A 231 7.59 22.68 18.01
CA ALA A 231 8.46 22.36 16.90
C ALA A 231 9.92 22.25 17.34
N ILE A 232 10.68 21.45 16.61
CA ILE A 232 12.12 21.32 16.72
C ILE A 232 12.73 21.85 15.43
N VAL A 233 13.73 22.72 15.56
CA VAL A 233 14.48 23.27 14.42
C VAL A 233 15.92 22.79 14.57
N ILE A 234 16.46 22.15 13.54
CA ILE A 234 17.84 21.67 13.47
C ILE A 234 18.45 22.22 12.18
N THR A 235 19.49 23.04 12.30
CA THR A 235 20.15 23.68 11.17
C THR A 235 21.58 23.16 11.05
N PHE A 236 21.90 22.60 9.88
CA PHE A 236 23.25 22.31 9.46
C PHE A 236 23.72 23.52 8.64
N ASN A 237 24.54 24.37 9.25
CA ASN A 237 25.01 25.65 8.70
C ASN A 237 26.46 25.53 8.21
N ASN A 238 26.63 25.31 6.91
CA ASN A 238 27.93 25.14 6.26
C ASN A 238 28.76 24.01 6.91
N VAL A 239 28.11 22.89 7.20
CA VAL A 239 28.81 21.69 7.70
C VAL A 239 29.64 21.11 6.55
N PRO A 240 30.94 20.86 6.73
CA PRO A 240 31.80 20.34 5.68
C PRO A 240 31.68 18.83 5.48
N TYR A 241 32.10 18.37 4.31
CA TYR A 241 32.38 16.96 4.06
C TYR A 241 33.52 16.44 4.95
N TYR A 242 33.46 15.17 5.38
CA TYR A 242 34.37 14.62 6.39
C TYR A 242 35.87 14.83 6.09
N ASP A 243 36.28 14.72 4.82
CA ASP A 243 37.68 14.90 4.38
C ASP A 243 37.96 16.18 3.57
N LYS A 244 36.93 16.98 3.27
CA LYS A 244 37.05 18.19 2.42
C LYS A 244 36.33 19.39 3.02
N ARG A 245 37.07 20.22 3.74
CA ARG A 245 36.57 21.45 4.38
C ARG A 245 36.06 22.53 3.42
N ASN A 246 36.40 22.45 2.13
CA ASN A 246 35.94 23.39 1.10
C ASN A 246 34.61 22.99 0.44
N ILE A 247 34.07 21.81 0.78
CA ILE A 247 32.77 21.33 0.31
C ILE A 247 31.80 21.47 1.48
N LEU A 248 30.86 22.41 1.38
CA LEU A 248 29.99 22.83 2.46
C LEU A 248 28.52 22.52 2.16
N PHE A 249 27.80 22.12 3.20
CA PHE A 249 26.39 21.79 3.16
C PHE A 249 25.60 22.69 4.10
N ARG A 250 24.55 23.33 3.58
CA ARG A 250 23.61 24.17 4.33
C ARG A 250 22.16 23.72 4.09
N PHE A 251 21.58 23.12 5.12
CA PHE A 251 20.20 22.63 5.13
C PHE A 251 19.61 22.66 6.54
N GLN A 252 18.29 22.59 6.63
CA GLN A 252 17.56 22.62 7.89
C GLN A 252 16.49 21.54 7.93
N VAL A 253 16.33 20.92 9.08
CA VAL A 253 15.24 20.00 9.40
C VAL A 253 14.34 20.63 10.45
N VAL A 254 13.05 20.65 10.18
CA VAL A 254 12.04 21.15 11.13
C VAL A 254 11.04 20.06 11.39
N MET A 255 10.91 19.59 12.64
CA MET A 255 9.84 18.67 13.04
C MET A 255 8.79 19.43 13.82
N ALA A 256 7.51 19.32 13.44
CA ALA A 256 6.42 20.04 14.11
C ALA A 256 5.28 19.09 14.44
N THR A 257 4.70 19.22 15.65
CA THR A 257 3.65 18.32 16.13
C THR A 257 2.48 19.08 16.75
N ASP A 258 1.27 18.54 16.55
CA ASP A 258 0.06 18.93 17.31
C ASP A 258 -0.29 17.89 18.42
N TYR A 259 0.62 16.93 18.63
CA TYR A 259 0.53 15.70 19.43
C TYR A 259 -0.39 14.59 18.88
N LYS A 260 -0.99 14.79 17.71
CA LYS A 260 -1.75 13.80 16.95
C LYS A 260 -1.08 13.47 15.62
N ASN A 261 -0.52 14.48 14.96
CA ASN A 261 0.23 14.42 13.74
C ASN A 261 1.58 15.09 13.92
N THR A 262 2.59 14.59 13.23
CA THR A 262 3.93 15.15 13.18
C THR A 262 4.36 15.28 11.73
N TYR A 263 4.87 16.45 11.38
CA TYR A 263 5.42 16.76 10.06
C TYR A 263 6.91 17.02 10.16
N THR A 264 7.65 16.73 9.09
CA THR A 264 9.00 17.26 8.89
C THR A 264 9.07 18.14 7.67
N ILE A 265 9.88 19.19 7.74
CA ILE A 265 10.29 20.04 6.64
C ILE A 265 11.78 19.88 6.45
N PHE A 266 12.22 19.56 5.24
CA PHE A 266 13.61 19.69 4.82
C PHE A 266 13.75 20.95 3.95
N ASN A 267 14.57 21.90 4.41
CA ASN A 267 14.91 23.09 3.66
C ASN A 267 16.37 22.98 3.20
N TYR A 268 16.62 23.13 1.90
CA TYR A 268 17.96 23.09 1.30
C TYR A 268 18.32 24.45 0.71
N ASP A 269 19.53 24.92 1.00
CA ASP A 269 20.03 26.16 0.44
C ASP A 269 21.33 25.96 -0.36
N ARG A 270 22.32 25.26 0.23
CA ARG A 270 23.61 24.99 -0.41
C ARG A 270 24.01 23.54 -0.24
N ILE A 271 24.32 22.86 -1.33
CA ILE A 271 24.82 21.48 -1.34
C ILE A 271 26.01 21.46 -2.29
N ASP A 272 27.21 21.75 -1.77
CA ASP A 272 28.42 21.68 -2.57
C ASP A 272 28.73 20.21 -2.89
N ASN A 273 29.03 19.91 -4.14
CA ASN A 273 29.19 18.57 -4.73
C ASN A 273 27.85 17.89 -5.12
N PRO A 274 27.53 17.81 -6.43
CA PRO A 274 26.26 17.29 -6.96
C PRO A 274 26.16 15.76 -6.93
N GLY A 275 26.86 15.08 -6.03
CA GLY A 275 26.75 13.63 -5.88
C GLY A 275 25.31 13.17 -5.63
N TYR A 276 25.08 11.87 -5.78
CA TYR A 276 23.80 11.27 -5.42
C TYR A 276 23.69 11.20 -3.90
N GLY A 277 22.75 11.95 -3.34
CA GLY A 277 22.33 11.83 -1.95
C GLY A 277 20.98 11.15 -1.87
N ASN A 278 20.81 10.29 -0.87
CA ASN A 278 19.48 9.82 -0.49
C ASN A 278 18.88 10.84 0.48
N ILE A 279 17.69 11.35 0.17
CA ILE A 279 16.86 12.04 1.15
C ILE A 279 15.67 11.18 1.50
N GLY A 280 15.21 11.23 2.73
CA GLY A 280 14.13 10.37 3.13
C GLY A 280 13.93 10.22 4.61
N TYR A 281 13.18 9.19 4.93
CA TYR A 281 12.98 8.72 6.28
C TYR A 281 12.77 7.20 6.24
N ALA A 282 13.01 6.56 7.39
CA ALA A 282 12.81 5.14 7.63
C ALA A 282 12.42 4.91 9.10
N GLU A 283 11.71 3.84 9.37
CA GLU A 283 11.48 3.24 10.70
C GLU A 283 11.80 1.74 10.52
N PRO A 284 12.26 1.03 11.56
CA PRO A 284 12.52 -0.40 11.50
C PRO A 284 11.41 -1.14 10.74
N ASP A 285 11.82 -1.81 9.65
CA ASP A 285 11.02 -2.81 8.96
C ASP A 285 10.65 -3.89 9.99
N GLY A 286 9.40 -3.89 10.46
CA GLY A 286 8.96 -4.94 11.39
C GLY A 286 7.73 -4.63 12.20
N GLU A 287 7.46 -3.36 12.52
CA GLU A 287 6.50 -3.10 13.60
C GLU A 287 5.18 -2.46 13.24
N VAL A 288 4.91 -1.90 12.06
CA VAL A 288 3.54 -1.47 11.67
C VAL A 288 3.42 -1.35 10.15
N SER A 289 2.19 -1.52 9.63
CA SER A 289 1.68 -1.21 8.28
C SER A 289 2.18 0.06 7.59
N CYS A 290 2.87 0.97 8.28
CA CYS A 290 3.47 2.12 7.65
C CYS A 290 4.70 1.63 6.90
N THR A 291 4.76 1.68 5.56
CA THR A 291 6.08 1.57 4.90
C THR A 291 6.80 2.86 5.21
N PRO A 292 7.67 2.88 6.21
CA PRO A 292 8.25 4.13 6.65
C PRO A 292 9.44 4.46 5.75
N TYR A 293 9.69 3.64 4.73
CA TYR A 293 10.71 3.80 3.73
C TYR A 293 10.24 4.76 2.63
N LYS A 294 10.76 5.98 2.65
CA LYS A 294 10.64 6.90 1.53
C LYS A 294 12.00 7.46 1.22
N SER A 295 12.65 6.92 0.19
CA SER A 295 13.96 7.39 -0.29
C SER A 295 13.81 8.06 -1.65
N PHE A 296 14.39 9.24 -1.79
CA PHE A 296 14.60 9.87 -3.09
C PHE A 296 16.10 9.93 -3.36
N ASN A 297 16.52 9.28 -4.43
CA ASN A 297 17.86 9.47 -4.98
C ASN A 297 17.85 10.78 -5.78
N LEU A 298 18.36 11.85 -5.19
CA LEU A 298 18.42 13.16 -5.83
C LEU A 298 19.87 13.62 -5.91
N ASN A 299 20.19 14.27 -7.02
CA ASN A 299 21.44 15.02 -7.15
C ASN A 299 21.38 16.24 -6.20
N GLY A 300 22.49 16.60 -5.56
CA GLY A 300 22.57 17.78 -4.69
C GLY A 300 22.07 19.08 -5.33
N ASN A 301 22.30 19.28 -6.63
CA ASN A 301 21.78 20.43 -7.38
C ASN A 301 20.25 20.38 -7.55
N THR A 302 19.67 19.18 -7.60
CA THR A 302 18.23 18.98 -7.67
C THR A 302 17.57 19.31 -6.33
N LEU A 303 18.24 19.07 -5.20
CA LEU A 303 17.66 19.33 -3.88
C LEU A 303 17.35 20.82 -3.65
N THR A 304 18.23 21.72 -4.06
CA THR A 304 18.05 23.17 -3.89
C THR A 304 17.07 23.79 -4.89
N THR A 305 16.67 23.05 -5.93
CA THR A 305 15.82 23.53 -7.03
C THR A 305 14.47 22.82 -7.16
N SER A 306 14.31 21.65 -6.55
CA SER A 306 13.07 20.85 -6.58
C SER A 306 12.28 20.95 -5.27
N SER A 307 11.03 20.44 -5.30
CA SER A 307 10.09 20.53 -4.18
C SER A 307 8.91 19.59 -4.38
N ASN A 308 8.33 19.07 -3.29
CA ASN A 308 7.03 18.41 -3.32
C ASN A 308 5.85 19.34 -2.94
N VAL A 309 6.13 20.59 -2.56
CA VAL A 309 5.15 21.61 -2.16
C VAL A 309 5.21 22.86 -3.05
N GLY A 310 5.95 22.80 -4.15
CA GLY A 310 6.04 23.89 -5.13
C GLY A 310 6.93 25.07 -4.72
N LYS A 311 7.74 24.94 -3.66
CA LYS A 311 8.76 25.92 -3.25
C LYS A 311 10.17 25.33 -3.39
N PRO A 312 11.01 25.82 -4.31
CA PRO A 312 12.36 25.27 -4.53
C PRO A 312 13.15 25.08 -3.23
N GLY A 313 13.78 23.91 -3.05
CA GLY A 313 14.54 23.62 -1.85
C GLY A 313 13.70 23.16 -0.66
N LYS A 314 12.37 23.10 -0.77
CA LYS A 314 11.48 22.77 0.36
C LYS A 314 10.75 21.45 0.14
N PHE A 315 10.88 20.55 1.10
CA PHE A 315 10.20 19.27 1.11
C PHE A 315 9.44 19.09 2.41
N VAL A 316 8.14 18.80 2.33
CA VAL A 316 7.29 18.61 3.51
C VAL A 316 6.75 17.19 3.52
N PHE A 317 6.99 16.46 4.60
CA PHE A 317 6.51 15.10 4.77
C PHE A 317 5.67 14.99 6.03
N LEU A 318 4.50 14.36 5.90
CA LEU A 318 3.73 13.87 7.04
C LEU A 318 4.42 12.61 7.56
N LEU A 319 4.82 12.64 8.82
CA LEU A 319 5.53 11.54 9.48
C LEU A 319 4.58 10.67 10.32
N THR A 320 3.30 11.00 10.42
CA THR A 320 2.29 10.26 11.21
C THR A 320 1.11 9.92 10.33
N ASN A 321 0.37 8.85 10.59
CA ASN A 321 -0.63 8.37 9.61
C ASN A 321 0.02 8.19 8.24
N CYS A 322 1.08 7.38 8.16
CA CYS A 322 1.64 7.00 6.87
C CYS A 322 0.53 6.36 6.05
N THR A 323 -0.04 7.12 5.12
CA THR A 323 -0.99 6.62 4.14
C THR A 323 -0.16 5.83 3.14
N ASN A 324 0.06 4.56 3.46
CA ASN A 324 0.24 3.60 2.41
C ASN A 324 -1.09 3.54 1.67
N ASP A 325 -1.07 3.79 0.37
CA ASP A 325 -2.22 3.52 -0.50
C ASP A 325 -2.65 2.02 -0.46
N LYS A 326 -1.90 1.19 0.29
CA LYS A 326 -2.04 -0.25 0.55
C LYS A 326 -2.09 -0.55 2.05
N GLU A 327 -2.95 0.14 2.78
CA GLU A 327 -3.13 0.09 4.24
C GLU A 327 -3.33 -1.35 4.79
N PHE A 328 -2.28 -1.92 5.41
CA PHE A 328 -2.39 -3.13 6.23
C PHE A 328 -3.06 -2.75 7.56
N ILE A 329 -3.64 -3.73 8.23
CA ILE A 329 -4.00 -3.58 9.64
C ILE A 329 -2.69 -3.44 10.44
N PRO A 330 -2.60 -2.51 11.41
CA PRO A 330 -1.40 -2.35 12.22
C PRO A 330 -0.96 -3.69 12.83
N TYR A 331 0.31 -4.07 12.67
CA TYR A 331 0.89 -5.31 13.20
C TYR A 331 2.05 -4.95 14.14
N GLY A 332 2.86 -5.89 14.62
CA GLY A 332 4.04 -5.63 15.48
C GLY A 332 3.85 -5.97 16.96
N GLN A 333 4.97 -6.14 17.67
CA GLN A 333 4.96 -6.51 19.10
C GLN A 333 4.26 -5.46 19.97
N SER A 334 4.35 -4.18 19.59
CA SER A 334 3.64 -3.06 20.24
C SER A 334 2.11 -3.19 20.19
N TYR A 335 1.58 -3.95 19.23
CA TYR A 335 0.15 -4.29 19.12
C TYR A 335 -0.18 -5.69 19.67
N GLY A 336 0.81 -6.37 20.28
CA GLY A 336 0.65 -7.69 20.90
C GLY A 336 0.93 -8.87 19.98
N ASP A 337 1.57 -8.65 18.82
CA ASP A 337 1.91 -9.73 17.89
C ASP A 337 3.01 -10.64 18.44
N ARG A 338 2.91 -11.91 18.06
CA ARG A 338 3.91 -12.96 18.31
C ARG A 338 4.59 -13.34 17.01
N PHE A 339 5.84 -13.78 17.11
CA PHE A 339 6.55 -14.35 15.97
C PHE A 339 6.11 -15.79 15.72
N ALA A 340 5.93 -16.15 14.45
CA ALA A 340 5.76 -17.55 14.04
C ALA A 340 7.11 -18.30 14.09
N ASN A 341 7.05 -19.63 14.06
CA ASN A 341 8.22 -20.49 13.98
C ASN A 341 9.13 -20.11 12.80
N GLU A 342 10.44 -20.22 13.02
CA GLU A 342 11.44 -20.04 11.97
C GLU A 342 11.66 -21.33 11.17
N GLY A 343 12.19 -21.18 9.96
CA GLY A 343 12.53 -22.29 9.10
C GLY A 343 11.77 -22.30 7.77
N ASP A 344 12.16 -23.26 6.94
CA ASP A 344 11.45 -23.64 5.72
C ASP A 344 10.36 -24.65 6.09
N SER A 345 9.17 -24.48 5.49
CA SER A 345 8.03 -25.37 5.66
C SER A 345 7.61 -25.58 7.12
N SER A 346 7.90 -24.59 7.97
CA SER A 346 7.55 -24.59 9.38
C SER A 346 6.08 -24.18 9.55
N SER A 347 5.38 -24.80 10.50
CA SER A 347 3.98 -24.49 10.80
C SER A 347 3.83 -23.96 12.22
N THR A 348 3.06 -22.90 12.39
CA THR A 348 2.68 -22.33 13.70
C THR A 348 1.17 -22.37 13.84
N CYS A 349 0.67 -23.29 14.66
CA CYS A 349 -0.74 -23.46 14.92
C CYS A 349 -1.15 -22.85 16.25
N PHE A 350 -2.25 -22.10 16.27
CA PHE A 350 -2.77 -21.47 17.49
C PHE A 350 -4.30 -21.48 17.50
N SER A 351 -4.87 -21.55 18.71
CA SER A 351 -6.31 -21.40 18.91
C SER A 351 -6.74 -20.03 18.38
N SER A 352 -7.58 -20.06 17.35
CA SER A 352 -7.75 -18.94 16.44
C SER A 352 -8.73 -17.89 16.99
N PHE A 353 -9.83 -18.34 17.56
CA PHE A 353 -10.89 -17.48 18.09
C PHE A 353 -11.41 -18.01 19.43
N SER A 354 -11.99 -17.10 20.23
CA SER A 354 -12.59 -17.38 21.54
C SER A 354 -13.80 -18.33 21.44
N LYS A 355 -14.40 -18.46 20.24
CA LYS A 355 -15.46 -19.41 19.91
C LYS A 355 -15.14 -20.08 18.59
N ARG A 356 -15.70 -21.27 18.38
CA ARG A 356 -15.69 -21.89 17.06
C ARG A 356 -16.44 -21.00 16.07
N PHE A 357 -15.93 -20.94 14.85
CA PHE A 357 -16.39 -20.02 13.82
C PHE A 357 -16.61 -20.77 12.50
N PRO A 358 -17.55 -20.29 11.68
CA PRO A 358 -17.76 -20.86 10.36
C PRO A 358 -16.67 -20.41 9.39
N LEU A 359 -16.12 -21.33 8.61
CA LEU A 359 -15.16 -21.05 7.54
C LEU A 359 -15.38 -22.03 6.40
N PHE A 360 -15.57 -21.51 5.20
CA PHE A 360 -16.02 -22.26 4.02
C PHE A 360 -17.37 -22.94 4.28
N SER A 361 -17.52 -24.23 4.00
CA SER A 361 -18.75 -25.00 4.25
C SER A 361 -18.86 -25.55 5.67
N THR A 362 -17.77 -25.51 6.45
CA THR A 362 -17.74 -26.07 7.81
C THR A 362 -18.03 -25.02 8.87
N ALA A 363 -19.01 -25.28 9.73
CA ALA A 363 -19.49 -24.33 10.75
C ALA A 363 -18.67 -24.30 12.06
N ASN A 364 -17.58 -25.08 12.17
CA ASN A 364 -17.05 -25.49 13.47
C ASN A 364 -15.52 -25.54 13.55
N ARG A 365 -14.82 -24.51 13.05
CA ARG A 365 -13.35 -24.43 13.05
C ARG A 365 -12.80 -23.92 14.38
N SER A 366 -11.59 -24.35 14.77
CA SER A 366 -11.04 -24.08 16.10
C SER A 366 -9.58 -23.61 16.13
N GLN A 367 -8.82 -23.88 15.07
CA GLN A 367 -7.39 -23.58 15.01
C GLN A 367 -7.00 -23.04 13.64
N VAL A 368 -6.05 -22.11 13.61
CA VAL A 368 -5.42 -21.60 12.40
C VAL A 368 -3.93 -21.93 12.47
N CYS A 369 -3.37 -22.39 11.36
CA CYS A 369 -1.98 -22.80 11.21
C CYS A 369 -1.32 -21.97 10.12
N ILE A 370 -0.30 -21.20 10.50
CA ILE A 370 0.50 -20.38 9.58
C ILE A 370 1.64 -21.23 9.07
N ASN A 371 1.78 -21.39 7.76
CA ASN A 371 2.94 -22.01 7.15
C ASN A 371 3.93 -20.93 6.66
N SER A 372 5.23 -21.14 6.88
CA SER A 372 6.28 -20.20 6.47
C SER A 372 6.32 -19.93 4.96
N ASN A 373 5.82 -20.86 4.13
CA ASN A 373 5.68 -20.77 2.67
C ASN A 373 4.49 -19.91 2.22
N GLY A 374 3.99 -19.01 3.05
CA GLY A 374 3.01 -18.01 2.62
C GLY A 374 1.56 -18.51 2.49
N PHE A 375 1.20 -19.64 3.11
CA PHE A 375 -0.18 -20.12 3.17
C PHE A 375 -0.65 -20.43 4.60
N ILE A 376 -1.96 -20.49 4.78
CA ILE A 376 -2.60 -20.73 6.07
C ILE A 376 -3.56 -21.90 5.95
N THR A 377 -3.44 -22.87 6.83
CA THR A 377 -4.34 -24.02 6.95
C THR A 377 -5.19 -23.91 8.20
N VAL A 378 -6.29 -24.66 8.25
CA VAL A 378 -7.26 -24.61 9.35
C VAL A 378 -7.44 -26.01 9.93
N ASP A 379 -7.36 -26.11 11.26
CA ASP A 379 -7.42 -27.37 12.03
C ASP A 379 -6.41 -28.45 11.59
N ASN A 380 -5.39 -28.10 10.80
CA ASN A 380 -4.36 -29.03 10.34
C ASN A 380 -3.03 -28.32 10.14
N SER A 381 -1.97 -28.81 10.77
CA SER A 381 -0.59 -28.36 10.52
C SER A 381 -0.07 -28.97 9.22
N ASN A 382 0.52 -28.15 8.36
CA ASN A 382 1.11 -28.64 7.11
C ASN A 382 2.57 -28.19 7.00
N THR A 383 3.41 -29.05 6.43
CA THR A 383 4.84 -28.83 6.12
C THR A 383 5.12 -28.90 4.61
N ASP A 384 4.12 -28.73 3.76
CA ASP A 384 4.31 -28.69 2.31
C ASP A 384 5.07 -27.41 1.90
N THR A 385 5.93 -27.54 0.89
CA THR A 385 6.66 -26.41 0.27
C THR A 385 5.74 -25.48 -0.54
N ARG A 386 4.57 -25.98 -0.96
CA ARG A 386 3.52 -25.23 -1.65
C ARG A 386 2.15 -25.75 -1.27
N ALA A 387 1.18 -24.85 -1.15
CA ALA A 387 -0.21 -25.23 -0.98
C ALA A 387 -0.76 -25.86 -2.26
N SER A 388 -1.36 -27.04 -2.12
CA SER A 388 -2.23 -27.57 -3.18
C SER A 388 -3.64 -26.99 -3.02
N LEU A 389 -4.12 -26.24 -4.02
CA LEU A 389 -5.52 -25.80 -4.07
C LEU A 389 -6.50 -26.96 -4.36
N THR A 390 -6.00 -28.18 -4.49
CA THR A 390 -6.77 -29.43 -4.53
C THR A 390 -6.55 -30.29 -3.27
N SER A 391 -6.03 -29.70 -2.19
CA SER A 391 -5.68 -30.43 -0.96
C SER A 391 -6.89 -30.97 -0.18
N TYR A 392 -6.62 -31.97 0.66
CA TYR A 392 -7.58 -32.56 1.61
C TYR A 392 -7.82 -31.73 2.87
N TYR A 393 -7.32 -30.49 2.96
CA TYR A 393 -7.61 -29.57 4.07
C TYR A 393 -8.05 -28.17 3.59
N SER A 394 -8.69 -27.42 4.48
CA SER A 394 -9.08 -26.03 4.24
C SER A 394 -7.84 -25.13 4.26
N VAL A 395 -7.65 -24.34 3.20
CA VAL A 395 -6.44 -23.53 3.01
C VAL A 395 -6.77 -22.14 2.47
N LEU A 396 -6.10 -21.11 3.02
CA LEU A 396 -6.00 -19.78 2.48
C LEU A 396 -4.60 -19.62 1.88
N VAL A 397 -4.54 -19.22 0.63
CA VAL A 397 -3.30 -19.11 -0.15
C VAL A 397 -3.17 -17.66 -0.61
N PRO A 398 -2.77 -16.73 0.27
CA PRO A 398 -2.55 -15.35 -0.13
C PRO A 398 -1.45 -15.25 -1.20
N PHE A 399 -0.41 -16.08 -1.11
CA PHE A 399 0.63 -16.16 -2.13
C PHE A 399 1.33 -17.53 -2.05
N ASN A 400 1.10 -18.40 -3.04
CA ASN A 400 1.66 -19.75 -3.04
C ASN A 400 3.12 -19.75 -3.48
N TYR A 401 4.07 -19.55 -2.58
CA TYR A 401 5.47 -19.46 -2.96
C TYR A 401 6.38 -20.09 -1.93
N ASP A 402 7.55 -20.56 -2.36
CA ASP A 402 8.50 -21.22 -1.49
C ASP A 402 9.28 -20.16 -0.68
N LEU A 403 8.82 -19.90 0.54
CA LEU A 403 9.29 -18.79 1.40
C LEU A 403 9.92 -19.34 2.67
N LYS A 404 10.99 -18.68 3.12
CA LYS A 404 11.72 -19.10 4.32
C LYS A 404 11.71 -18.02 5.39
N SER A 405 11.19 -18.37 6.57
CA SER A 405 11.19 -17.48 7.74
C SER A 405 12.53 -17.56 8.48
N TYR A 406 13.08 -16.41 8.85
CA TYR A 406 14.25 -16.29 9.74
C TYR A 406 13.88 -15.82 11.15
N GLY A 407 12.63 -16.03 11.57
CA GLY A 407 12.18 -15.91 12.96
C GLY A 407 11.65 -14.54 13.39
N ARG A 408 11.82 -13.48 12.58
CA ARG A 408 11.23 -12.15 12.84
C ARG A 408 10.33 -11.63 11.72
N ASP A 409 10.13 -12.45 10.71
CA ASP A 409 9.60 -12.02 9.41
C ASP A 409 8.11 -12.36 9.29
N ILE A 410 7.57 -13.19 10.18
CA ILE A 410 6.16 -13.57 10.21
C ILE A 410 5.60 -13.29 11.60
N LEU A 411 4.59 -12.41 11.65
CA LEU A 411 3.95 -11.96 12.88
C LEU A 411 2.47 -12.35 12.88
N TYR A 412 1.92 -12.69 14.04
CA TYR A 412 0.50 -12.97 14.16
C TYR A 412 -0.09 -12.57 15.51
N ARG A 413 -1.37 -12.25 15.52
CA ARG A 413 -2.18 -12.12 16.73
C ARG A 413 -3.64 -12.47 16.49
N SER A 414 -4.34 -12.83 17.57
CA SER A 414 -5.79 -12.67 17.67
C SER A 414 -6.09 -11.36 18.41
N THR A 415 -7.15 -10.65 18.02
CA THR A 415 -7.53 -9.37 18.61
C THR A 415 -9.03 -9.18 18.70
N THR A 416 -9.45 -8.60 19.82
CA THR A 416 -10.79 -8.07 20.10
C THR A 416 -10.76 -6.55 20.29
N GLN A 417 -9.63 -5.90 20.00
CA GLN A 417 -9.46 -4.46 20.19
C GLN A 417 -10.35 -3.67 19.24
N GLN A 418 -11.28 -2.87 19.77
CA GLN A 418 -12.33 -2.22 18.98
C GLN A 418 -11.79 -1.27 17.90
N ASN A 419 -10.71 -0.54 18.17
CA ASN A 419 -10.07 0.33 17.18
C ASN A 419 -9.56 -0.47 15.97
N ILE A 420 -9.00 -1.66 16.19
CA ILE A 420 -8.52 -2.55 15.13
C ILE A 420 -9.72 -3.19 14.40
N LEU A 421 -10.72 -3.68 15.12
CA LEU A 421 -11.93 -4.24 14.52
C LEU A 421 -12.67 -3.21 13.66
N ASN A 422 -12.73 -1.95 14.07
CA ASN A 422 -13.32 -0.86 13.27
C ASN A 422 -12.59 -0.64 11.94
N MET A 423 -11.25 -0.77 11.91
CA MET A 423 -10.47 -0.66 10.67
C MET A 423 -10.79 -1.83 9.73
N ILE A 424 -10.81 -3.04 10.28
CA ILE A 424 -11.16 -4.28 9.55
C ILE A 424 -12.58 -4.18 8.98
N ASP A 425 -13.55 -3.76 9.78
CA ASP A 425 -14.93 -3.56 9.36
C ASP A 425 -15.05 -2.50 8.26
N THR A 426 -14.25 -1.43 8.35
CA THR A 426 -14.21 -0.40 7.31
C THR A 426 -13.73 -0.98 5.99
N ASP A 427 -12.65 -1.78 5.99
CA ASP A 427 -12.17 -2.43 4.78
C ASP A 427 -13.16 -3.47 4.24
N ILE A 428 -13.79 -4.26 5.11
CA ILE A 428 -14.79 -5.25 4.70
C ILE A 428 -16.02 -4.58 4.10
N SER A 429 -16.44 -3.43 4.63
CA SER A 429 -17.60 -2.66 4.12
C SER A 429 -17.43 -2.18 2.67
N LEU A 430 -16.20 -2.12 2.16
CA LEU A 430 -15.92 -1.82 0.75
C LEU A 430 -16.38 -2.96 -0.17
N SER A 431 -16.56 -4.18 0.35
CA SER A 431 -17.11 -5.29 -0.40
C SER A 431 -18.63 -5.15 -0.53
N LYS A 432 -19.13 -5.29 -1.77
CA LYS A 432 -20.58 -5.35 -2.06
C LYS A 432 -21.31 -6.46 -1.30
N SER A 433 -20.60 -7.48 -0.84
CA SER A 433 -21.16 -8.61 -0.09
C SER A 433 -21.31 -8.37 1.42
N ALA A 434 -20.95 -7.19 1.96
CA ALA A 434 -20.80 -7.00 3.40
C ALA A 434 -21.42 -5.72 4.03
N PRO A 435 -22.57 -5.19 3.55
CA PRO A 435 -23.05 -3.88 4.00
C PRO A 435 -23.41 -3.78 5.50
N SER A 436 -23.56 -4.90 6.23
CA SER A 436 -23.93 -4.93 7.65
C SER A 436 -23.01 -5.79 8.54
N PHE A 437 -21.84 -6.22 8.04
CA PHE A 437 -20.91 -7.05 8.81
C PHE A 437 -20.23 -6.24 9.93
N LYS A 438 -20.08 -6.87 11.11
CA LYS A 438 -19.38 -6.31 12.28
C LYS A 438 -18.56 -7.39 12.97
N SER A 439 -17.24 -7.29 12.84
CA SER A 439 -16.29 -8.22 13.44
C SER A 439 -16.40 -8.21 14.97
N LYS A 440 -16.45 -9.39 15.58
CA LYS A 440 -16.32 -9.55 17.05
C LYS A 440 -14.91 -9.92 17.46
N GLU A 441 -14.19 -10.57 16.57
CA GLU A 441 -12.81 -11.01 16.78
C GLU A 441 -12.14 -11.14 15.42
N ALA A 442 -10.83 -10.90 15.37
CA ALA A 442 -10.05 -11.02 14.16
C ALA A 442 -8.66 -11.58 14.43
N ILE A 443 -8.11 -12.24 13.43
CA ILE A 443 -6.73 -12.70 13.38
C ILE A 443 -6.00 -11.86 12.35
N VAL A 444 -4.83 -11.35 12.71
CA VAL A 444 -3.95 -10.61 11.80
C VAL A 444 -2.66 -11.42 11.66
N ILE A 445 -2.28 -11.75 10.43
CA ILE A 445 -1.07 -12.52 10.10
C ILE A 445 -0.29 -11.71 9.06
N THR A 446 0.92 -11.29 9.39
CA THR A 446 1.73 -10.45 8.52
C THR A 446 3.01 -11.17 8.14
N PHE A 447 3.23 -11.33 6.85
CA PHE A 447 4.50 -11.74 6.26
C PHE A 447 5.24 -10.44 5.93
N ASN A 448 6.23 -10.07 6.73
CA ASN A 448 6.96 -8.81 6.66
C ASN A 448 8.36 -9.04 6.09
N ASN A 449 8.52 -8.76 4.79
CA ASN A 449 9.78 -8.94 4.06
C ASN A 449 10.33 -10.38 4.18
N VAL A 450 9.45 -11.37 4.09
CA VAL A 450 9.86 -12.79 4.10
C VAL A 450 10.58 -13.08 2.79
N PRO A 451 11.80 -13.63 2.82
CA PRO A 451 12.56 -13.92 1.61
C PRO A 451 12.11 -15.19 0.90
N TYR A 452 12.41 -15.24 -0.39
CA TYR A 452 12.40 -16.49 -1.16
C TYR A 452 13.42 -17.49 -0.59
N TYR A 453 13.05 -18.76 -0.52
CA TYR A 453 13.86 -19.85 0.08
C TYR A 453 15.34 -19.83 -0.36
N ASP A 454 15.62 -19.69 -1.66
CA ASP A 454 16.99 -19.69 -2.21
C ASP A 454 17.59 -18.28 -2.44
N LYS A 455 16.81 -17.20 -2.30
CA LYS A 455 17.25 -15.85 -2.66
C LYS A 455 16.80 -14.81 -1.64
N ARG A 456 17.69 -14.52 -0.68
CA ARG A 456 17.45 -13.55 0.40
C ARG A 456 17.21 -12.11 -0.05
N ASN A 457 17.56 -11.76 -1.28
CA ASN A 457 17.35 -10.43 -1.84
C ASN A 457 15.97 -10.26 -2.52
N ILE A 458 15.19 -11.33 -2.65
CA ILE A 458 13.82 -11.30 -3.16
C ILE A 458 12.88 -11.39 -1.96
N LEU A 459 12.21 -10.28 -1.65
CA LEU A 459 11.40 -10.13 -0.44
C LEU A 459 9.92 -10.01 -0.76
N PHE A 460 9.10 -10.57 0.13
CA PHE A 460 7.65 -10.55 0.03
C PHE A 460 7.05 -9.91 1.29
N ARG A 461 6.18 -8.92 1.09
CA ARG A 461 5.41 -8.27 2.15
C ARG A 461 3.92 -8.26 1.84
N PHE A 462 3.17 -9.04 2.61
CA PHE A 462 1.72 -9.19 2.52
C PHE A 462 1.11 -9.53 3.88
N GLN A 463 -0.19 -9.33 4.03
CA GLN A 463 -0.92 -9.61 5.25
C GLN A 463 -2.24 -10.32 4.95
N VAL A 464 -2.58 -11.25 5.83
CA VAL A 464 -3.87 -11.94 5.87
C VAL A 464 -4.60 -11.54 7.15
N VAL A 465 -5.84 -11.10 7.00
CA VAL A 465 -6.74 -10.82 8.12
C VAL A 465 -7.93 -11.76 8.02
N ILE A 466 -8.21 -12.53 9.07
CA ILE A 466 -9.41 -13.38 9.15
C ILE A 466 -10.32 -12.76 10.21
N ALA A 467 -11.51 -12.31 9.85
CA ALA A 467 -12.42 -11.61 10.75
C ALA A 467 -13.77 -12.31 10.82
N THR A 468 -14.33 -12.46 12.03
CA THR A 468 -15.59 -13.19 12.23
C THR A 468 -16.55 -12.47 13.16
N ASP A 469 -17.85 -12.58 12.89
CA ASP A 469 -18.94 -12.22 13.81
C ASP A 469 -19.55 -13.48 14.49
N TYR A 470 -18.89 -14.64 14.28
CA TYR A 470 -19.28 -16.02 14.60
C TYR A 470 -20.43 -16.60 13.76
N LYS A 471 -20.98 -15.86 12.80
CA LYS A 471 -21.96 -16.31 11.80
C LYS A 471 -21.37 -16.26 10.40
N ASN A 472 -20.61 -15.21 10.11
CA ASN A 472 -19.88 -14.97 8.90
C ASN A 472 -18.40 -14.75 9.20
N THR A 473 -17.56 -15.13 8.25
CA THR A 473 -16.12 -14.93 8.30
C THR A 473 -15.65 -14.36 6.98
N TYR A 474 -14.87 -13.30 7.05
CA TYR A 474 -14.22 -12.67 5.91
C TYR A 474 -12.71 -12.85 6.00
N THR A 475 -12.05 -12.84 4.85
CA THR A 475 -10.61 -12.63 4.77
C THR A 475 -10.27 -11.36 4.00
N ILE A 476 -9.22 -10.68 4.44
CA ILE A 476 -8.57 -9.58 3.71
C ILE A 476 -7.16 -10.03 3.37
N PHE A 477 -6.80 -9.96 2.09
CA PHE A 477 -5.41 -10.06 1.64
C PHE A 477 -4.93 -8.65 1.28
N ASN A 478 -3.89 -8.19 1.98
CA ASN A 478 -3.22 -6.93 1.68
C ASN A 478 -1.83 -7.25 1.11
N TYR A 479 -1.50 -6.70 -0.06
CA TYR A 479 -0.21 -6.88 -0.73
C TYR A 479 0.51 -5.56 -0.84
N ASP A 480 1.77 -5.51 -0.40
CA ASP A 480 2.57 -4.30 -0.50
C ASP A 480 3.76 -4.48 -1.46
N ARG A 481 4.59 -5.49 -1.22
CA ARG A 481 5.82 -5.78 -1.98
C ARG A 481 5.86 -7.24 -2.39
N ILE A 482 6.06 -7.51 -3.67
CA ILE A 482 6.21 -8.84 -4.24
C ILE A 482 7.36 -8.76 -5.25
N ASP A 483 8.59 -9.02 -4.82
CA ASP A 483 9.80 -8.76 -5.63
C ASP A 483 9.98 -9.69 -6.83
N ASN A 484 9.19 -10.76 -6.92
CA ASN A 484 9.20 -11.65 -8.07
C ASN A 484 7.84 -11.65 -8.78
N PRO A 485 7.72 -11.11 -10.00
CA PRO A 485 6.46 -10.99 -10.74
C PRO A 485 5.98 -12.30 -11.39
N GLY A 486 6.49 -13.46 -10.96
CA GLY A 486 6.05 -14.76 -11.43
C GLY A 486 4.52 -14.93 -11.33
N TYR A 487 4.00 -15.85 -12.12
CA TYR A 487 2.62 -16.29 -12.03
C TYR A 487 2.55 -17.37 -10.94
N ASP A 488 1.80 -17.10 -9.88
CA ASP A 488 1.48 -18.15 -8.91
C ASP A 488 0.01 -18.09 -8.49
N ASN A 489 -0.40 -19.15 -7.82
CA ASN A 489 -1.76 -19.35 -7.37
C ASN A 489 -2.01 -18.51 -6.13
N ILE A 490 -2.99 -17.63 -6.19
CA ILE A 490 -3.58 -17.03 -5.00
C ILE A 490 -5.02 -17.52 -4.88
N GLY A 491 -5.55 -17.57 -3.67
CA GLY A 491 -6.93 -17.93 -3.45
C GLY A 491 -7.16 -18.57 -2.11
N TYR A 492 -8.14 -19.45 -2.11
CA TYR A 492 -8.53 -20.28 -1.00
C TYR A 492 -9.16 -21.56 -1.55
N ALA A 493 -9.16 -22.62 -0.76
CA ALA A 493 -9.78 -23.89 -1.11
C ALA A 493 -10.28 -24.60 0.17
N GLU A 494 -11.35 -25.37 0.02
CA GLU A 494 -11.78 -26.37 0.98
C GLU A 494 -11.78 -27.73 0.26
N PRO A 495 -11.51 -28.85 0.96
CA PRO A 495 -11.45 -30.17 0.33
C PRO A 495 -12.75 -30.48 -0.38
N ASP A 496 -12.64 -30.93 -1.63
CA ASP A 496 -13.76 -31.50 -2.37
C ASP A 496 -14.23 -32.77 -1.63
N GLY A 497 -15.26 -32.63 -0.81
CA GLY A 497 -15.86 -33.74 -0.10
C GLY A 497 -17.08 -33.26 0.68
N GLU A 498 -18.25 -33.46 0.09
CA GLU A 498 -19.58 -33.34 0.72
C GLU A 498 -20.28 -31.99 0.75
N VAL A 499 -19.81 -30.92 0.12
CA VAL A 499 -20.68 -29.76 -0.17
C VAL A 499 -20.31 -29.22 -1.54
N SER A 500 -21.31 -28.92 -2.38
CA SER A 500 -21.15 -28.16 -3.64
C SER A 500 -20.77 -26.72 -3.30
N CYS A 501 -19.58 -26.57 -2.74
CA CYS A 501 -18.95 -25.35 -2.31
C CYS A 501 -17.51 -25.56 -2.78
N THR A 502 -17.22 -25.21 -4.03
CA THR A 502 -15.86 -24.83 -4.37
C THR A 502 -15.78 -23.33 -4.13
N PRO A 503 -15.38 -22.85 -2.93
CA PRO A 503 -14.74 -21.56 -2.84
C PRO A 503 -13.36 -21.72 -3.50
N TYR A 504 -13.29 -22.18 -4.75
CA TYR A 504 -12.07 -22.25 -5.53
C TYR A 504 -11.97 -20.93 -6.26
N LYS A 505 -11.20 -20.01 -5.68
CA LYS A 505 -10.87 -18.77 -6.37
C LYS A 505 -9.38 -18.74 -6.67
N ARG A 506 -8.96 -19.55 -7.64
CA ARG A 506 -7.61 -19.47 -8.19
C ARG A 506 -7.53 -18.27 -9.12
N PHE A 507 -6.68 -17.32 -8.77
CA PHE A 507 -6.18 -16.37 -9.76
C PHE A 507 -4.73 -16.71 -10.07
N ILE A 508 -4.41 -16.74 -11.35
CA ILE A 508 -3.04 -16.70 -11.81
C ILE A 508 -2.75 -15.23 -12.07
N LEU A 509 -2.18 -14.55 -11.06
CA LEU A 509 -1.80 -13.15 -11.19
C LEU A 509 -0.29 -13.03 -11.11
N ASN A 510 0.24 -12.16 -11.96
CA ASN A 510 1.61 -11.67 -11.83
C ASN A 510 1.73 -10.93 -10.48
N GLY A 511 2.79 -11.20 -9.71
CA GLY A 511 3.03 -10.55 -8.42
C GLY A 511 2.95 -9.02 -8.44
N ASN A 512 3.33 -8.38 -9.55
CA ASN A 512 3.20 -6.93 -9.72
C ASN A 512 1.73 -6.46 -9.83
N LYS A 513 0.85 -7.30 -10.37
CA LYS A 513 -0.58 -7.01 -10.45
C LYS A 513 -1.25 -7.12 -9.08
N LEU A 514 -0.78 -8.00 -8.19
CA LEU A 514 -1.34 -8.12 -6.83
C LEU A 514 -1.27 -6.80 -6.07
N THR A 515 -0.10 -6.15 -6.13
CA THR A 515 0.13 -4.90 -5.39
C THR A 515 -0.57 -3.68 -5.99
N THR A 516 -1.13 -3.79 -7.20
CA THR A 516 -1.74 -2.68 -7.95
C THR A 516 -3.23 -2.88 -8.27
N SER A 517 -3.76 -4.11 -8.13
CA SER A 517 -5.17 -4.44 -8.38
C SER A 517 -5.96 -4.66 -7.09
N SER A 518 -7.29 -4.72 -7.21
CA SER A 518 -8.21 -4.82 -6.08
C SER A 518 -9.60 -5.28 -6.53
N ASN A 519 -10.34 -5.97 -5.66
CA ASN A 519 -11.78 -6.19 -5.83
C ASN A 519 -12.67 -5.21 -5.03
N VAL A 520 -12.06 -4.33 -4.24
CA VAL A 520 -12.73 -3.35 -3.37
C VAL A 520 -12.30 -1.90 -3.67
N GLY A 521 -11.54 -1.69 -4.75
CA GLY A 521 -11.14 -0.36 -5.22
C GLY A 521 -9.94 0.27 -4.48
N LYS A 522 -9.29 -0.46 -3.55
CA LYS A 522 -8.04 -0.06 -2.89
C LYS A 522 -6.88 -0.92 -3.42
N PRO A 523 -5.88 -0.37 -4.15
CA PRO A 523 -4.76 -1.15 -4.71
C PRO A 523 -4.11 -2.06 -3.67
N GLY A 524 -3.82 -3.31 -4.05
CA GLY A 524 -3.23 -4.29 -3.14
C GLY A 524 -4.20 -4.93 -2.16
N LYS A 525 -5.48 -4.52 -2.11
CA LYS A 525 -6.47 -5.01 -1.14
C LYS A 525 -7.50 -5.91 -1.78
N PHE A 526 -7.68 -7.09 -1.21
CA PHE A 526 -8.68 -8.06 -1.64
C PHE A 526 -9.52 -8.54 -0.47
N VAL A 527 -10.84 -8.43 -0.57
CA VAL A 527 -11.76 -8.84 0.49
C VAL A 527 -12.65 -9.98 -0.01
N TYR A 528 -12.69 -11.08 0.72
CA TYR A 528 -13.51 -12.24 0.39
C TYR A 528 -14.37 -12.68 1.57
N LEU A 529 -15.64 -12.92 1.30
CA LEU A 529 -16.52 -13.64 2.22
C LEU A 529 -16.16 -15.12 2.14
N LEU A 530 -15.80 -15.72 3.28
CA LEU A 530 -15.44 -17.13 3.39
C LEU A 530 -16.59 -18.00 3.90
N THR A 531 -17.66 -17.40 4.40
CA THR A 531 -18.88 -18.09 4.89
C THR A 531 -20.04 -17.84 3.96
N ASN A 532 -20.82 -18.85 3.65
CA ASN A 532 -21.76 -18.85 2.52
C ASN A 532 -21.01 -18.79 1.20
N CYS A 533 -20.68 -19.97 0.68
CA CYS A 533 -20.37 -20.09 -0.74
C CYS A 533 -21.62 -19.69 -1.52
N THR A 534 -21.62 -18.50 -2.12
CA THR A 534 -22.57 -18.15 -3.16
C THR A 534 -22.13 -18.84 -4.44
N ASN A 535 -22.78 -19.97 -4.74
CA ASN A 535 -22.66 -20.69 -6.00
C ASN A 535 -23.02 -19.75 -7.15
N ASN A 536 -22.05 -19.33 -7.94
CA ASN A 536 -22.34 -18.78 -9.27
C ASN A 536 -22.39 -19.87 -10.34
N ARG A 537 -22.22 -21.16 -9.98
CA ARG A 537 -22.36 -22.34 -10.85
C ARG A 537 -22.83 -23.52 -9.97
N GLU A 538 -24.13 -23.80 -10.00
CA GLU A 538 -24.85 -24.59 -9.00
C GLU A 538 -24.92 -26.07 -9.35
N PHE A 539 -24.13 -26.92 -8.68
CA PHE A 539 -24.65 -28.27 -8.39
C PHE A 539 -25.55 -28.17 -7.17
N ILE A 540 -26.64 -28.90 -7.20
CA ILE A 540 -27.40 -29.26 -6.00
C ILE A 540 -26.44 -30.04 -5.08
N PRO A 541 -26.44 -29.79 -3.75
CA PRO A 541 -25.56 -30.50 -2.82
C PRO A 541 -25.64 -32.02 -3.02
N TYR A 542 -24.50 -32.71 -2.89
CA TYR A 542 -24.33 -34.13 -3.19
C TYR A 542 -23.23 -34.72 -2.30
N GLY A 543 -23.26 -36.03 -2.07
CA GLY A 543 -22.41 -36.76 -1.13
C GLY A 543 -23.18 -37.72 -0.23
N GLN A 544 -22.47 -38.63 0.44
CA GLN A 544 -23.11 -39.64 1.31
C GLN A 544 -23.85 -38.99 2.49
N SER A 545 -23.36 -37.87 3.03
CA SER A 545 -24.07 -37.07 4.05
C SER A 545 -25.41 -36.49 3.60
N TYR A 546 -25.64 -36.40 2.28
CA TYR A 546 -26.92 -36.02 1.69
C TYR A 546 -27.80 -37.21 1.26
N GLY A 547 -27.36 -38.44 1.56
CA GLY A 547 -28.06 -39.69 1.23
C GLY A 547 -27.74 -40.26 -0.15
N ASP A 548 -26.67 -39.79 -0.81
CA ASP A 548 -26.29 -40.30 -2.13
C ASP A 548 -25.73 -41.73 -2.06
N SER A 549 -26.09 -42.52 -3.08
CA SER A 549 -25.53 -43.84 -3.35
C SER A 549 -24.54 -43.78 -4.52
N PHE A 550 -23.53 -44.65 -4.52
CA PHE A 550 -22.59 -44.77 -5.63
C PHE A 550 -23.17 -45.63 -6.75
N ALA A 551 -22.96 -45.21 -8.00
CA ALA A 551 -23.27 -46.03 -9.16
C ALA A 551 -22.24 -47.16 -9.35
N ASN A 552 -22.62 -48.18 -10.14
CA ASN A 552 -21.76 -49.29 -10.51
C ASN A 552 -20.43 -48.82 -11.12
N GLU A 553 -19.37 -49.54 -10.79
CA GLU A 553 -18.05 -49.37 -11.40
C GLU A 553 -18.00 -50.07 -12.76
N GLY A 554 -17.26 -49.50 -13.71
CA GLY A 554 -16.96 -50.15 -14.98
C GLY A 554 -16.91 -49.20 -16.16
N ASP A 555 -16.40 -49.73 -17.26
CA ASP A 555 -16.63 -49.20 -18.60
C ASP A 555 -18.02 -49.71 -19.04
N SER A 556 -18.86 -48.78 -19.51
CA SER A 556 -20.18 -49.13 -20.05
C SER A 556 -21.10 -49.87 -19.08
N SER A 557 -20.98 -49.57 -17.78
CA SER A 557 -21.87 -50.09 -16.74
C SER A 557 -23.14 -49.25 -16.63
N SER A 558 -24.24 -49.86 -16.19
CA SER A 558 -25.52 -49.18 -15.95
C SER A 558 -25.99 -49.40 -14.52
N THR A 559 -26.50 -48.36 -13.88
CA THR A 559 -27.13 -48.42 -12.55
C THR A 559 -28.57 -47.96 -12.65
N CYS A 560 -29.51 -48.87 -12.49
CA CYS A 560 -30.93 -48.56 -12.54
C CYS A 560 -31.53 -48.53 -11.13
N PHE A 561 -32.31 -47.51 -10.84
CA PHE A 561 -32.98 -47.35 -9.54
C PHE A 561 -34.40 -46.83 -9.74
N SER A 562 -35.29 -47.21 -8.82
CA SER A 562 -36.65 -46.70 -8.77
C SER A 562 -36.61 -45.19 -8.57
N SER A 563 -37.17 -44.47 -9.52
CA SER A 563 -36.90 -43.06 -9.75
C SER A 563 -37.67 -42.15 -8.79
N PHE A 564 -38.99 -42.30 -8.77
CA PHE A 564 -39.90 -41.48 -7.99
C PHE A 564 -40.93 -42.34 -7.26
N SER A 565 -41.43 -41.85 -6.13
CA SER A 565 -42.50 -42.47 -5.34
C SER A 565 -43.82 -42.68 -6.11
N LYS A 566 -44.00 -41.98 -7.23
CA LYS A 566 -45.13 -42.12 -8.16
C LYS A 566 -44.65 -42.11 -9.61
N ARG A 567 -45.43 -42.74 -10.48
CA ARG A 567 -45.28 -42.61 -11.94
C ARG A 567 -45.41 -41.15 -12.36
N PHE A 568 -44.58 -40.75 -13.31
CA PHE A 568 -44.40 -39.36 -13.72
C PHE A 568 -44.22 -39.27 -15.24
N PRO A 569 -44.54 -38.12 -15.86
CA PRO A 569 -44.31 -37.91 -17.27
C PRO A 569 -42.84 -37.56 -17.54
N LEU A 570 -42.21 -38.23 -18.49
CA LEU A 570 -40.88 -37.87 -18.97
C LEU A 570 -40.78 -38.28 -20.45
N PHE A 571 -40.41 -37.31 -21.31
CA PHE A 571 -40.62 -37.37 -22.76
C PHE A 571 -42.11 -37.48 -23.13
N SER A 572 -42.46 -38.28 -24.14
CA SER A 572 -43.85 -38.44 -24.63
C SER A 572 -44.72 -39.40 -23.82
N THR A 573 -44.18 -40.04 -22.78
CA THR A 573 -44.90 -41.03 -21.99
C THR A 573 -45.16 -40.53 -20.56
N THR A 574 -46.34 -40.86 -20.02
CA THR A 574 -46.84 -40.37 -18.73
C THR A 574 -46.60 -41.34 -17.57
N ASN A 575 -45.89 -42.44 -17.81
CA ASN A 575 -45.93 -43.63 -16.96
C ASN A 575 -44.55 -44.26 -16.73
N ARG A 576 -43.55 -43.45 -16.37
CA ARG A 576 -42.17 -43.90 -16.12
C ARG A 576 -41.98 -44.34 -14.67
N SER A 577 -41.12 -45.34 -14.43
CA SER A 577 -40.92 -45.92 -13.09
C SER A 577 -39.46 -46.12 -12.67
N GLN A 578 -38.53 -46.07 -13.62
CA GLN A 578 -37.12 -46.33 -13.36
C GLN A 578 -36.23 -45.40 -14.18
N VAL A 579 -35.12 -44.97 -13.57
CA VAL A 579 -34.06 -44.22 -14.25
C VAL A 579 -32.78 -45.03 -14.16
N CYS A 580 -32.05 -45.11 -15.26
CA CYS A 580 -30.81 -45.84 -15.40
C CYS A 580 -29.67 -44.88 -15.75
N ILE A 581 -28.60 -44.91 -14.98
CA ILE A 581 -27.41 -44.08 -15.18
C ILE A 581 -26.37 -44.92 -15.90
N SER A 582 -25.87 -44.45 -17.04
CA SER A 582 -24.70 -45.03 -17.70
C SER A 582 -23.42 -44.42 -17.15
N SER A 583 -22.39 -45.26 -16.95
CA SER A 583 -21.04 -44.77 -16.62
C SER A 583 -20.44 -43.88 -17.72
N ASN A 584 -20.98 -43.95 -18.95
CA ASN A 584 -20.60 -43.14 -20.12
C ASN A 584 -21.34 -41.81 -20.22
N GLY A 585 -22.03 -41.39 -19.15
CA GLY A 585 -22.46 -40.01 -19.03
C GLY A 585 -23.84 -39.64 -19.57
N TYR A 586 -24.65 -40.63 -19.90
CA TYR A 586 -26.05 -40.46 -20.30
C TYR A 586 -26.99 -41.21 -19.36
N ILE A 587 -28.26 -40.80 -19.36
CA ILE A 587 -29.31 -41.35 -18.51
C ILE A 587 -30.43 -41.89 -19.40
N THR A 588 -30.86 -43.12 -19.16
CA THR A 588 -31.98 -43.76 -19.86
C THR A 588 -33.14 -44.00 -18.91
N VAL A 589 -34.33 -44.22 -19.48
CA VAL A 589 -35.56 -44.42 -18.71
C VAL A 589 -36.13 -45.81 -18.97
N ASP A 590 -36.42 -46.54 -17.90
CA ASP A 590 -36.94 -47.92 -17.88
C ASP A 590 -36.10 -48.99 -18.62
N GLN A 591 -34.87 -48.67 -19.05
CA GLN A 591 -33.97 -49.60 -19.74
C GLN A 591 -32.51 -49.36 -19.36
N SER A 592 -31.80 -50.42 -18.99
CA SER A 592 -30.34 -50.39 -18.84
C SER A 592 -29.66 -50.42 -20.21
N VAL A 593 -28.62 -49.62 -20.39
CA VAL A 593 -27.85 -49.57 -21.63
C VAL A 593 -26.36 -49.61 -21.30
N THR A 594 -25.60 -50.35 -22.10
CA THR A 594 -24.15 -50.56 -21.94
C THR A 594 -23.38 -50.08 -23.18
N ASP A 595 -23.92 -49.08 -23.88
CA ASP A 595 -23.28 -48.52 -25.07
C ASP A 595 -22.17 -47.55 -24.64
N THR A 596 -21.01 -47.60 -25.32
CA THR A 596 -19.87 -46.68 -25.09
C THR A 596 -20.21 -45.22 -25.41
N LYS A 597 -21.22 -45.00 -26.27
CA LYS A 597 -21.77 -43.69 -26.62
C LYS A 597 -23.27 -43.81 -26.87
N ALA A 598 -24.04 -42.82 -26.42
CA ALA A 598 -25.46 -42.75 -26.71
C ALA A 598 -25.69 -42.37 -28.19
N SER A 599 -26.54 -43.11 -28.89
CA SER A 599 -27.08 -42.67 -30.18
C SER A 599 -28.35 -41.87 -29.96
N LEU A 600 -28.42 -40.64 -30.49
CA LEU A 600 -29.65 -39.83 -30.50
C LEU A 600 -30.71 -40.36 -31.49
N THR A 601 -30.39 -41.42 -32.24
CA THR A 601 -31.35 -42.18 -33.09
C THR A 601 -31.80 -43.50 -32.45
N SER A 602 -31.49 -43.72 -31.17
CA SER A 602 -31.80 -44.96 -30.46
C SER A 602 -33.31 -45.16 -30.21
N TYR A 603 -33.72 -46.42 -30.01
CA TYR A 603 -35.10 -46.82 -29.73
C TYR A 603 -35.56 -46.56 -28.28
N TYR A 604 -34.73 -45.90 -27.47
CA TYR A 604 -34.98 -45.65 -26.04
C TYR A 604 -34.96 -44.16 -25.71
N SER A 605 -35.68 -43.80 -24.65
CA SER A 605 -35.70 -42.42 -24.14
C SER A 605 -34.41 -42.13 -23.37
N VAL A 606 -33.60 -41.20 -23.89
CA VAL A 606 -32.27 -40.88 -23.36
C VAL A 606 -32.10 -39.38 -23.11
N LEU A 607 -31.50 -39.04 -21.97
CA LEU A 607 -30.94 -37.73 -21.67
C LEU A 607 -29.42 -37.83 -21.83
N VAL A 608 -28.85 -37.01 -22.72
CA VAL A 608 -27.40 -37.02 -23.01
C VAL A 608 -26.81 -35.65 -22.65
N PRO A 609 -26.47 -35.42 -21.37
CA PRO A 609 -25.77 -34.20 -20.96
C PRO A 609 -24.40 -34.08 -21.63
N PHE A 610 -23.65 -35.18 -21.69
CA PHE A 610 -22.34 -35.30 -22.33
C PHE A 610 -22.21 -36.70 -22.97
N ASN A 611 -21.69 -36.77 -24.20
CA ASN A 611 -21.58 -38.02 -24.98
C ASN A 611 -20.12 -38.43 -25.21
N PHE A 612 -19.43 -38.82 -24.15
CA PHE A 612 -18.04 -39.26 -24.19
C PHE A 612 -17.87 -40.64 -23.59
N ASP A 613 -16.85 -41.34 -24.06
CA ASP A 613 -16.46 -42.64 -23.51
C ASP A 613 -15.77 -42.45 -22.15
N MET A 614 -16.47 -42.77 -21.06
CA MET A 614 -16.08 -42.44 -19.68
C MET A 614 -15.99 -43.70 -18.83
N LYS A 615 -14.99 -43.78 -17.94
CA LYS A 615 -14.79 -44.97 -17.11
C LYS A 615 -15.02 -44.66 -15.63
N SER A 616 -16.16 -45.09 -15.09
CA SER A 616 -16.45 -45.01 -13.65
C SER A 616 -15.50 -45.92 -12.85
N ARG A 617 -14.95 -45.41 -11.74
CA ARG A 617 -14.15 -46.18 -10.76
C ARG A 617 -14.89 -46.44 -9.44
N GLY A 618 -16.22 -46.39 -9.47
CA GLY A 618 -17.07 -46.79 -8.35
C GLY A 618 -17.29 -45.75 -7.25
N LYS A 619 -16.58 -44.61 -7.26
CA LYS A 619 -16.84 -43.48 -6.33
C LYS A 619 -17.08 -42.14 -7.03
N ASP A 620 -17.11 -42.18 -8.36
CA ASP A 620 -17.02 -40.98 -9.19
C ASP A 620 -18.41 -40.57 -9.71
N ILE A 621 -19.42 -41.43 -9.56
CA ILE A 621 -20.80 -41.17 -9.95
C ILE A 621 -21.70 -41.44 -8.74
N LEU A 622 -22.45 -40.42 -8.35
CA LEU A 622 -23.35 -40.43 -7.21
C LEU A 622 -24.79 -40.18 -7.66
N TYR A 623 -25.75 -40.80 -7.00
CA TYR A 623 -27.16 -40.56 -7.27
C TYR A 623 -28.03 -40.61 -6.02
N ARG A 624 -29.13 -39.85 -6.04
CA ARG A 624 -30.22 -39.96 -5.06
C ARG A 624 -31.56 -39.56 -5.66
N SER A 625 -32.63 -40.06 -5.04
CA SER A 625 -33.96 -39.46 -5.12
C SER A 625 -34.24 -38.71 -3.82
N THR A 626 -34.88 -37.55 -3.90
CA THR A 626 -35.11 -36.67 -2.75
C THR A 626 -36.48 -36.02 -2.76
N THR A 627 -37.08 -35.94 -1.56
CA THR A 627 -38.27 -35.12 -1.23
C THR A 627 -37.94 -33.99 -0.26
N ASP A 628 -36.65 -33.79 0.05
CA ASP A 628 -36.16 -32.77 0.99
C ASP A 628 -36.51 -31.36 0.49
N GLN A 629 -37.26 -30.63 1.30
CA GLN A 629 -37.80 -29.32 0.90
C GLN A 629 -36.71 -28.28 0.62
N ASN A 630 -35.59 -28.32 1.36
CA ASN A 630 -34.49 -27.38 1.12
C ASN A 630 -33.83 -27.63 -0.24
N THR A 631 -33.61 -28.91 -0.57
CA THR A 631 -33.08 -29.33 -1.86
C THR A 631 -34.05 -28.99 -3.00
N LEU A 632 -35.35 -29.27 -2.83
CA LEU A 632 -36.37 -28.96 -3.83
C LEU A 632 -36.51 -27.45 -4.08
N MET A 633 -36.40 -26.60 -3.05
CA MET A 633 -36.41 -25.14 -3.21
C MET A 633 -35.24 -24.63 -4.07
N LEU A 634 -34.05 -25.23 -3.95
CA LEU A 634 -32.90 -24.89 -4.80
C LEU A 634 -33.17 -25.27 -6.26
N ILE A 635 -33.74 -26.45 -6.49
CA ILE A 635 -34.10 -26.93 -7.82
C ILE A 635 -35.17 -26.03 -8.46
N ASP A 636 -36.21 -25.68 -7.70
CA ASP A 636 -37.29 -24.80 -8.14
C ASP A 636 -36.79 -23.40 -8.51
N ARG A 637 -35.81 -22.87 -7.77
CA ARG A 637 -35.15 -21.60 -8.11
C ARG A 637 -34.49 -21.67 -9.49
N ASN A 638 -33.84 -22.77 -9.82
CA ASN A 638 -33.13 -22.95 -11.08
C ASN A 638 -34.09 -23.10 -12.26
N ILE A 639 -35.20 -23.79 -12.04
CA ILE A 639 -36.30 -23.89 -13.01
C ILE A 639 -36.97 -22.52 -13.20
N GLY A 640 -37.11 -21.74 -12.13
CA GLY A 640 -37.60 -20.36 -12.17
C GLY A 640 -36.76 -19.44 -13.06
N LEU A 641 -35.42 -19.61 -13.07
CA LEU A 641 -34.53 -18.86 -13.97
C LEU A 641 -34.86 -19.14 -15.45
N LEU A 642 -35.11 -20.39 -15.83
CA LEU A 642 -35.53 -20.75 -17.19
C LEU A 642 -36.84 -20.06 -17.58
N HIS A 643 -37.81 -20.01 -16.65
CA HIS A 643 -39.10 -19.39 -16.88
C HIS A 643 -39.02 -17.86 -17.02
N SER A 644 -38.15 -17.23 -16.21
CA SER A 644 -37.88 -15.79 -16.30
C SER A 644 -37.23 -15.41 -17.63
N GLN A 645 -36.32 -16.23 -18.16
CA GLN A 645 -35.69 -16.02 -19.47
C GLN A 645 -36.67 -16.20 -20.63
N LYS A 646 -37.69 -17.05 -20.47
CA LYS A 646 -38.70 -17.31 -21.51
C LYS A 646 -39.95 -16.43 -21.41
N ASN A 647 -40.01 -15.47 -20.47
CA ASN A 647 -41.21 -14.67 -20.17
C ASN A 647 -42.47 -15.55 -19.96
N THR A 648 -42.30 -16.71 -19.33
CA THR A 648 -43.42 -17.61 -19.02
C THR A 648 -43.64 -17.67 -17.52
N THR A 649 -44.88 -17.49 -17.06
CA THR A 649 -45.25 -17.76 -15.66
C THR A 649 -45.61 -19.23 -15.54
N SER A 650 -44.75 -20.05 -14.94
CA SER A 650 -45.13 -21.42 -14.55
C SER A 650 -45.39 -21.48 -13.05
N SER A 651 -46.43 -22.21 -12.66
CA SER A 651 -46.72 -22.58 -11.28
C SER A 651 -45.99 -23.86 -10.85
N PHE A 652 -44.90 -24.21 -11.54
CA PHE A 652 -44.20 -25.47 -11.30
C PHE A 652 -43.51 -25.43 -9.93
N LYS A 653 -43.75 -26.47 -9.13
CA LYS A 653 -43.11 -26.66 -7.84
C LYS A 653 -42.79 -28.15 -7.68
N SER A 654 -41.51 -28.45 -7.56
CA SER A 654 -41.01 -29.82 -7.46
C SER A 654 -41.57 -30.49 -6.21
N LYS A 655 -42.11 -31.70 -6.36
CA LYS A 655 -42.50 -32.56 -5.23
C LYS A 655 -41.46 -33.61 -4.92
N GLU A 656 -40.69 -34.00 -5.93
CA GLU A 656 -39.63 -34.98 -5.83
C GLU A 656 -38.60 -34.71 -6.93
N ALA A 657 -37.33 -35.01 -6.67
CA ALA A 657 -36.25 -34.85 -7.64
C ALA A 657 -35.26 -36.01 -7.58
N ILE A 658 -34.67 -36.31 -8.73
CA ILE A 658 -33.53 -37.21 -8.89
C ILE A 658 -32.33 -36.36 -9.22
N ILE A 659 -31.23 -36.63 -8.53
CA ILE A 659 -29.96 -35.93 -8.70
C ILE A 659 -28.93 -36.99 -9.04
N VAL A 660 -28.23 -36.79 -10.17
CA VAL A 660 -27.12 -37.63 -10.60
C VAL A 660 -25.90 -36.74 -10.79
N THR A 661 -24.86 -37.01 -10.03
CA THR A 661 -23.62 -36.22 -10.04
C THR A 661 -22.48 -37.06 -10.60
N PHE A 662 -21.89 -36.59 -11.69
CA PHE A 662 -20.64 -37.09 -12.22
C PHE A 662 -19.52 -36.23 -11.62
N ASN A 663 -18.70 -36.80 -10.76
CA ASN A 663 -17.70 -36.13 -9.96
C ASN A 663 -16.30 -36.69 -10.26
N ASN A 664 -15.55 -36.00 -11.12
CA ASN A 664 -14.19 -36.37 -11.54
C ASN A 664 -14.12 -37.70 -12.29
N VAL A 665 -15.12 -38.00 -13.10
CA VAL A 665 -15.14 -39.24 -13.89
C VAL A 665 -14.15 -39.12 -15.05
N PRO A 666 -13.16 -40.01 -15.18
CA PRO A 666 -12.12 -39.89 -16.20
C PRO A 666 -12.62 -40.28 -17.60
N TYR A 667 -12.08 -39.62 -18.62
CA TYR A 667 -12.16 -40.06 -20.00
C TYR A 667 -11.43 -41.40 -20.17
N TYR A 668 -12.04 -42.34 -20.89
CA TYR A 668 -11.55 -43.71 -21.03
C TYR A 668 -10.08 -43.76 -21.49
N ASN A 669 -9.72 -42.95 -22.50
CA ASN A 669 -8.38 -42.94 -23.10
C ASN A 669 -7.40 -41.92 -22.48
N ASN A 670 -7.84 -41.04 -21.57
CA ASN A 670 -6.96 -40.06 -20.94
C ASN A 670 -7.39 -39.78 -19.49
N ARG A 671 -6.63 -40.34 -18.55
CA ARG A 671 -6.91 -40.21 -17.10
C ARG A 671 -6.77 -38.77 -16.57
N ASN A 672 -6.09 -37.90 -17.31
CA ASN A 672 -5.95 -36.49 -16.92
C ASN A 672 -7.15 -35.64 -17.39
N MET A 673 -7.98 -36.18 -18.29
CA MET A 673 -9.24 -35.56 -18.68
C MET A 673 -10.35 -36.11 -17.79
N ILE A 674 -10.86 -35.26 -16.91
CA ILE A 674 -11.93 -35.60 -15.95
C ILE A 674 -13.17 -34.77 -16.25
N PHE A 675 -14.35 -35.39 -16.10
CA PHE A 675 -15.64 -34.77 -16.29
C PHE A 675 -16.33 -34.53 -14.95
N ARG A 676 -16.89 -33.32 -14.79
CA ARG A 676 -17.69 -32.93 -13.62
C ARG A 676 -18.96 -32.20 -14.06
N TYR A 677 -20.13 -32.82 -13.83
CA TYR A 677 -21.44 -32.24 -14.16
C TYR A 677 -22.54 -32.90 -13.32
N GLN A 678 -23.71 -32.26 -13.27
CA GLN A 678 -24.86 -32.79 -12.56
C GLN A 678 -26.11 -32.75 -13.45
N VAL A 679 -26.88 -33.83 -13.40
CA VAL A 679 -28.20 -33.94 -14.01
C VAL A 679 -29.24 -33.99 -12.90
N VAL A 680 -30.22 -33.10 -12.98
CA VAL A 680 -31.35 -33.08 -12.07
C VAL A 680 -32.61 -33.33 -12.87
N ILE A 681 -33.46 -34.25 -12.44
CA ILE A 681 -34.79 -34.50 -12.99
C ILE A 681 -35.79 -34.20 -11.87
N ALA A 682 -36.67 -33.22 -12.05
CA ALA A 682 -37.60 -32.76 -11.03
C ALA A 682 -39.04 -32.84 -11.52
N THR A 683 -39.96 -33.32 -10.69
CA THR A 683 -41.36 -33.54 -11.08
C THR A 683 -42.37 -33.06 -10.03
N ASP A 684 -43.52 -32.60 -10.49
CA ASP A 684 -44.73 -32.37 -9.67
C ASP A 684 -45.78 -33.49 -9.86
N TYR A 685 -45.38 -34.55 -10.59
CA TYR A 685 -46.13 -35.69 -11.13
C TYR A 685 -47.08 -35.39 -12.30
N LYS A 686 -47.14 -34.14 -12.78
CA LYS A 686 -47.86 -33.71 -13.99
C LYS A 686 -46.93 -33.18 -15.07
N ASN A 687 -45.82 -32.58 -14.66
CA ASN A 687 -44.78 -32.00 -15.47
C ASN A 687 -43.43 -32.46 -14.91
N THR A 688 -42.44 -32.54 -15.79
CA THR A 688 -41.07 -32.87 -15.39
C THR A 688 -40.09 -31.97 -16.10
N TYR A 689 -39.16 -31.39 -15.33
CA TYR A 689 -38.09 -30.54 -15.81
C TYR A 689 -36.76 -31.22 -15.54
N SER A 690 -35.79 -31.00 -16.43
CA SER A 690 -34.43 -31.48 -16.24
C SER A 690 -33.43 -30.32 -16.34
N PRO A 691 -33.23 -29.51 -15.28
CA PRO A 691 -32.14 -28.53 -15.28
C PRO A 691 -30.80 -29.26 -15.28
N ALA A 692 -29.95 -28.99 -16.28
CA ALA A 692 -28.59 -29.52 -16.33
C ALA A 692 -27.59 -28.43 -15.94
N ALA A 693 -26.67 -28.74 -15.04
CA ALA A 693 -25.56 -27.88 -14.67
C ALA A 693 -24.26 -28.44 -15.27
N ILE A 694 -23.69 -27.71 -16.24
CA ILE A 694 -22.41 -28.05 -16.87
C ILE A 694 -21.33 -27.13 -16.30
N GLN A 695 -20.24 -27.71 -15.81
CA GLN A 695 -19.04 -26.95 -15.48
C GLN A 695 -18.15 -26.89 -16.74
N ASP A 696 -18.03 -25.70 -17.34
CA ASP A 696 -17.09 -25.45 -18.45
C ASP A 696 -15.66 -25.87 -18.07
N HIS A 697 -15.00 -26.58 -18.98
CA HIS A 697 -13.57 -26.93 -18.92
C HIS A 697 -12.68 -25.68 -18.84
N PRO A 698 -11.64 -25.65 -17.98
CA PRO A 698 -10.51 -24.75 -18.14
C PRO A 698 -9.30 -25.54 -18.63
N TYR A 699 -9.29 -25.98 -19.89
CA TYR A 699 -8.05 -26.38 -20.56
C TYR A 699 -8.12 -26.02 -22.05
N ASN A 700 -7.70 -24.79 -22.36
CA ASN A 700 -6.71 -24.54 -23.40
C ASN A 700 -5.53 -23.83 -22.72
#